data_AF-A0A8C0WHL3-F1
#
_entry.id   AF-A0A8C0WHL3-F1
#
_cell.length_a   1.000
_cell.length_b   1.000
_cell.length_c   1.000
_cell.angle_alpha   90.00
_cell.angle_beta   90.00
_cell.angle_gamma   90.00
#
_symmetry.space_group_name_H-M   'P 1'
#
loop_
_entity.id
_entity.type
_entity.pdbx_description
1 polymer ?
#
loop_
_entity_poly.entity_id
_entity_poly.type
_entity_poly.pdbx_seq_one_letter_code
_entity_poly.pdbx_strand_id
1 'polypeptide(L)'
;PIAGIVDVDSGIENMEVDESDRREKRSLSDKEPSSGPEVSEEQALQLVCKIFRVSWKDRDRDVIFLSSLSAQFKQNPKEVFSDFKDLIGQILMEVLMMSTQTRDENPFASLTATSQPIAAAARSPDRNLMLNAGSSSGTSPMFCNLGSFSASSLSSLYETSPVPTTSFWSSVPVLSPSFASPSRAASQTAVSSTSLNPHSAASGTAAGSQSSSPRYRPYTVTHLWGSSPCPAPRSSGTSILSGSPSLPARSSSPQAVPAGNSRQRPSSVGPPLPPASPSAASRRPSSLRISPRYLFTGELSVGGKIIQSSNWDSCSDHFTIEACKETDMLNYLIECFDRVGIEEKKAPKMCSQPSVSQLLSNIRSQCISHTALVLQGSLTQPRSMQQPSFLVPYMLCRNLPYGFIQELVRTTHQDEEVFKQIFIPILQGLALAAKECSLDNDYFKYPLMALGELCETKFGKTHPVCNLVASLPLWMPKSLSPGSGRELQRLSYLGAFFSFSVFAEDDAKVVEKYFSGPAITLENSRVVSQSLQHYLELGRQELFKILHSILLNGETREAALGYMAAVVNANMKKAQMQTDDRLVSTDGFMLNFLWVLQQLSTKIKLETVDPTYIFHPRCRITLPNDETRVNATMEDVNDWLTELYGDQPPFSEPKFPTECFFLTLHAHHLSILPSCRRYIRRLRAIRELNRTVEDLKNNESQWKDSPLATRHREMLKRCKTQLKKLVRCKACADAGLLDESLLRRCLNFYGLVIQLLLRILDPAYPDITLPLNSDVPKVFAALPEFYVEDVAEFLFFIVQYSPQVLYEPCTQDIVMFLVVMLCNQNYIRNPYLVAKLVEVMFMTNPAVQPRTQKFFEMIENHPLSTKLLVPSLMKFYTDVEHTGATSEFYDKFTIRYHISTIFKSLWQNIAHHGTFMEEFNSGKQFVRYINMLINDTTFLLDESLESLKRIHEVQEEMKNKEQWDQLPRVRTASQFSHNFADNPLVDTGGALPWGLHLYHHVLLVLLQQPLLVSQPPPFLILLSTTLFRVLLGLPSYLESNPKL
;
A
#
# COMPACT_ATOMS: atom_id res chain seq x y z
N PRO A 1 50.23 39.33 -13.50
CA PRO A 1 51.05 38.60 -14.50
C PRO A 1 50.17 37.56 -15.22
N ILE A 2 49.60 37.92 -16.37
CA ILE A 2 50.17 37.64 -17.70
C ILE A 2 50.17 36.11 -17.92
N ALA A 3 49.17 35.45 -18.52
CA ALA A 3 48.35 35.66 -19.74
C ALA A 3 48.85 34.82 -20.93
N GLY A 4 47.92 34.24 -21.68
CA GLY A 4 48.14 33.39 -22.85
C GLY A 4 46.80 33.03 -23.49
N ILE A 5 46.43 33.74 -24.55
CA ILE A 5 45.11 33.70 -25.22
C ILE A 5 45.21 32.93 -26.54
N VAL A 6 44.21 32.10 -26.87
CA VAL A 6 43.64 31.97 -28.23
C VAL A 6 42.15 31.59 -28.09
N ASP A 7 41.26 32.39 -28.67
CA ASP A 7 39.84 32.07 -28.89
C ASP A 7 39.63 31.46 -30.29
N VAL A 8 38.67 30.54 -30.45
CA VAL A 8 37.89 30.35 -31.70
C VAL A 8 36.47 29.88 -31.35
N ASP A 9 35.45 30.56 -31.86
CA ASP A 9 34.03 30.17 -31.77
C ASP A 9 33.69 28.91 -32.57
N SER A 10 32.71 28.15 -32.09
CA SER A 10 31.60 27.62 -32.91
C SER A 10 30.49 27.04 -32.02
N GLY A 11 29.25 27.46 -32.23
CA GLY A 11 28.08 26.84 -31.59
C GLY A 11 27.76 25.48 -32.19
N ILE A 12 27.25 24.56 -31.36
CA ILE A 12 26.65 23.30 -31.81
C ILE A 12 25.17 23.32 -31.42
N GLU A 13 24.33 23.43 -32.44
CA GLU A 13 22.89 23.20 -32.36
C GLU A 13 22.60 21.69 -32.56
N ASN A 14 21.42 21.23 -32.14
CA ASN A 14 21.07 19.82 -32.22
C ASN A 14 20.98 19.35 -33.68
N MET A 15 21.50 18.16 -33.97
CA MET A 15 21.30 17.51 -35.27
C MET A 15 20.61 16.15 -35.08
N GLU A 16 19.39 16.04 -35.64
CA GLU A 16 18.70 14.77 -35.79
C GLU A 16 19.47 13.88 -36.80
N VAL A 17 19.45 12.57 -36.59
CA VAL A 17 20.12 11.61 -37.49
C VAL A 17 19.06 10.76 -38.18
N ASP A 18 18.67 11.19 -39.38
CA ASP A 18 18.02 10.33 -40.38
C ASP A 18 19.01 9.26 -40.86
N GLU A 19 18.73 7.99 -40.59
CA GLU A 19 19.38 6.88 -41.30
C GLU A 19 18.72 6.67 -42.66
N SER A 20 19.32 7.25 -43.70
CA SER A 20 18.93 7.08 -45.10
C SER A 20 20.03 6.35 -45.88
N ASP A 21 19.73 5.13 -46.30
CA ASP A 21 20.65 4.21 -47.00
C ASP A 21 21.37 4.85 -48.20
N ARG A 22 22.71 4.76 -48.20
CA ARG A 22 23.55 5.22 -49.31
C ARG A 22 23.43 4.32 -50.52
N ARG A 23 22.73 4.78 -51.57
CA ARG A 23 22.65 4.11 -52.87
C ARG A 23 23.42 4.86 -53.96
N GLU A 24 24.73 4.64 -54.04
CA GLU A 24 25.54 5.14 -55.15
C GLU A 24 25.13 4.52 -56.49
N LYS A 25 25.15 5.33 -57.56
CA LYS A 25 24.93 4.88 -58.93
C LYS A 25 26.25 4.48 -59.58
N ARG A 26 26.38 3.23 -60.02
CA ARG A 26 27.25 2.85 -61.14
C ARG A 26 26.41 2.15 -62.22
N SER A 27 26.47 2.69 -63.43
CA SER A 27 25.73 2.21 -64.59
C SER A 27 26.56 1.24 -65.41
N LEU A 28 26.08 0.01 -65.61
CA LEU A 28 26.56 -0.89 -66.66
C LEU A 28 25.41 -1.73 -67.23
N SER A 29 25.21 -1.58 -68.54
CA SER A 29 24.67 -2.53 -69.54
C SER A 29 23.48 -3.43 -69.19
N ASP A 30 22.50 -3.42 -70.10
CA ASP A 30 21.34 -4.31 -70.14
C ASP A 30 21.70 -5.80 -69.98
N LYS A 31 21.07 -6.43 -68.98
CA LYS A 31 20.62 -7.82 -69.05
C LYS A 31 19.23 -7.90 -68.44
N GLU A 32 18.34 -8.61 -69.12
CA GLU A 32 16.98 -8.85 -68.66
C GLU A 32 16.98 -9.54 -67.28
N PRO A 33 16.10 -9.15 -66.34
CA PRO A 33 15.89 -9.92 -65.14
C PRO A 33 15.18 -11.23 -65.53
N SER A 34 15.94 -12.33 -65.59
CA SER A 34 15.37 -13.67 -65.77
C SER A 34 14.27 -13.90 -64.73
N SER A 35 13.08 -14.27 -65.19
CA SER A 35 11.96 -14.58 -64.31
C SER A 35 12.35 -15.68 -63.32
N GLY A 36 12.37 -15.32 -62.03
CA GLY A 36 12.29 -16.33 -60.98
C GLY A 36 10.96 -17.10 -61.15
N PRO A 37 10.91 -18.40 -60.85
CA PRO A 37 9.69 -19.17 -61.03
C PRO A 37 8.60 -18.59 -60.14
N GLU A 38 7.52 -18.11 -60.77
CA GLU A 38 6.26 -17.83 -60.10
C GLU A 38 5.76 -19.16 -59.50
N VAL A 39 5.48 -19.17 -58.20
CA VAL A 39 4.92 -20.35 -57.54
C VAL A 39 3.58 -20.69 -58.18
N SER A 40 3.46 -21.91 -58.72
CA SER A 40 2.30 -22.31 -59.49
C SER A 40 1.05 -22.47 -58.61
N GLU A 41 -0.13 -22.36 -59.22
CA GLU A 41 -1.40 -22.56 -58.53
C GLU A 41 -1.46 -23.91 -57.81
N GLU A 42 -0.94 -24.99 -58.42
CA GLU A 42 -0.90 -26.31 -57.78
C GLU A 42 0.10 -26.37 -56.59
N GLN A 43 1.20 -25.61 -56.62
CA GLN A 43 2.09 -25.47 -55.46
C GLN A 43 1.42 -24.67 -54.32
N ALA A 44 0.65 -23.63 -54.66
CA ALA A 44 -0.15 -22.88 -53.69
C ALA A 44 -1.25 -23.76 -53.05
N LEU A 45 -1.95 -24.57 -53.85
CA LEU A 45 -2.95 -25.52 -53.36
C LEU A 45 -2.31 -26.62 -52.48
N GLN A 46 -1.15 -27.16 -52.86
CA GLN A 46 -0.39 -28.09 -52.01
C GLN A 46 0.01 -27.46 -50.66
N LEU A 47 0.41 -26.19 -50.66
CA LEU A 47 0.75 -25.45 -49.45
C LEU A 47 -0.47 -25.24 -48.53
N VAL A 48 -1.65 -24.94 -49.09
CA VAL A 48 -2.92 -24.87 -48.36
C VAL A 48 -3.27 -26.23 -47.74
N CYS A 49 -3.25 -27.31 -48.53
CA CYS A 49 -3.48 -28.68 -48.05
C CYS A 49 -2.54 -29.06 -46.89
N LYS A 50 -1.25 -28.74 -47.03
CA LYS A 50 -0.19 -29.00 -46.04
C LYS A 50 -0.41 -28.23 -44.74
N ILE A 51 -0.76 -26.94 -44.81
CA ILE A 51 -0.94 -26.11 -43.61
C ILE A 51 -2.18 -26.52 -42.83
N PHE A 52 -3.30 -26.82 -43.51
CA PHE A 52 -4.51 -27.29 -42.81
C PHE A 52 -4.47 -28.77 -42.42
N ARG A 53 -3.66 -29.60 -43.09
CA ARG A 53 -3.74 -31.08 -43.09
C ARG A 53 -5.09 -31.56 -43.64
N VAL A 54 -5.43 -31.10 -44.84
CA VAL A 54 -6.67 -31.46 -45.57
C VAL A 54 -6.40 -32.03 -46.96
N SER A 55 -7.33 -32.84 -47.47
CA SER A 55 -7.32 -33.39 -48.83
C SER A 55 -8.74 -33.50 -49.39
N TRP A 56 -8.89 -33.24 -50.69
CA TRP A 56 -10.10 -33.51 -51.46
C TRP A 56 -9.83 -34.42 -52.67
N LYS A 57 -8.57 -34.84 -52.90
CA LYS A 57 -8.20 -35.83 -53.92
C LYS A 57 -8.37 -37.24 -53.33
N ASP A 58 -7.56 -37.57 -52.32
CA ASP A 58 -7.44 -38.92 -51.73
C ASP A 58 -7.76 -38.94 -50.23
N ARG A 59 -8.18 -40.09 -49.71
CA ARG A 59 -8.36 -40.34 -48.26
C ARG A 59 -7.08 -40.92 -47.66
N ASP A 60 -6.55 -40.27 -46.65
CA ASP A 60 -5.35 -40.69 -45.90
C ASP A 60 -5.64 -40.64 -44.39
N ARG A 61 -4.77 -41.24 -43.56
CA ARG A 61 -4.92 -41.27 -42.09
C ARG A 61 -4.56 -39.95 -41.42
N ASP A 62 -3.56 -39.25 -41.95
CA ASP A 62 -2.97 -38.06 -41.33
C ASP A 62 -3.58 -36.72 -41.79
N VAL A 63 -4.70 -36.79 -42.51
CA VAL A 63 -5.26 -35.70 -43.31
C VAL A 63 -6.79 -35.75 -43.29
N ILE A 64 -7.48 -34.64 -43.00
CA ILE A 64 -8.95 -34.57 -43.03
C ILE A 64 -9.44 -34.58 -44.48
N PHE A 65 -10.34 -35.51 -44.81
CA PHE A 65 -10.93 -35.61 -46.15
C PHE A 65 -12.17 -34.72 -46.30
N LEU A 66 -12.08 -33.71 -47.17
CA LEU A 66 -13.15 -32.73 -47.43
C LEU A 66 -14.11 -33.24 -48.50
N SER A 67 -15.23 -33.80 -48.06
CA SER A 67 -16.18 -34.52 -48.91
C SER A 67 -16.96 -33.62 -49.88
N SER A 68 -17.29 -32.40 -49.45
CA SER A 68 -18.10 -31.44 -50.18
C SER A 68 -17.25 -30.74 -51.24
N LEU A 69 -16.07 -30.26 -50.85
CA LEU A 69 -15.05 -29.76 -51.79
C LEU A 69 -14.64 -30.84 -52.80
N SER A 70 -14.49 -32.11 -52.39
CA SER A 70 -14.20 -33.21 -53.31
C SER A 70 -15.33 -33.45 -54.34
N ALA A 71 -16.58 -33.16 -54.00
CA ALA A 71 -17.71 -33.24 -54.94
C ALA A 71 -17.72 -32.04 -55.90
N GLN A 72 -17.47 -30.82 -55.41
CA GLN A 72 -17.42 -29.61 -56.23
C GLN A 72 -16.28 -29.64 -57.25
N PHE A 73 -15.06 -30.02 -56.82
CA PHE A 73 -13.91 -30.22 -57.73
C PHE A 73 -14.13 -31.34 -58.76
N LYS A 74 -15.08 -32.26 -58.54
CA LYS A 74 -15.48 -33.29 -59.53
C LYS A 74 -16.57 -32.82 -60.49
N GLN A 75 -17.30 -31.75 -60.17
CA GLN A 75 -18.33 -31.17 -61.04
C GLN A 75 -17.74 -30.11 -61.98
N ASN A 76 -17.10 -29.07 -61.43
CA ASN A 76 -16.52 -28.00 -62.25
C ASN A 76 -15.26 -27.40 -61.58
N PRO A 77 -14.05 -27.91 -61.90
CA PRO A 77 -12.80 -27.50 -61.24
C PRO A 77 -12.48 -26.01 -61.29
N LYS A 78 -13.04 -25.27 -62.28
CA LYS A 78 -12.77 -23.85 -62.52
C LYS A 78 -13.73 -22.89 -61.81
N GLU A 79 -14.74 -23.40 -61.11
CA GLU A 79 -15.79 -22.59 -60.46
C GLU A 79 -15.90 -22.85 -58.95
N VAL A 80 -15.01 -23.66 -58.37
CA VAL A 80 -15.07 -24.06 -56.95
C VAL A 80 -14.76 -22.88 -56.01
N PHE A 81 -13.85 -21.99 -56.40
CA PHE A 81 -13.45 -20.82 -55.62
C PHE A 81 -13.18 -19.62 -56.53
N SER A 82 -13.47 -18.43 -56.01
CA SER A 82 -13.26 -17.14 -56.69
C SER A 82 -11.85 -16.57 -56.43
N ASP A 83 -11.31 -16.77 -55.23
CA ASP A 83 -9.92 -16.52 -54.89
C ASP A 83 -9.43 -17.51 -53.80
N PHE A 84 -8.15 -17.44 -53.42
CA PHE A 84 -7.62 -18.29 -52.35
C PHE A 84 -8.27 -18.03 -50.98
N LYS A 85 -8.76 -16.81 -50.70
CA LYS A 85 -9.38 -16.46 -49.42
C LYS A 85 -10.75 -17.11 -49.27
N ASP A 86 -11.52 -17.17 -50.35
CA ASP A 86 -12.76 -17.94 -50.51
C ASP A 86 -12.49 -19.44 -50.29
N LEU A 87 -11.55 -20.03 -51.04
CA LEU A 87 -11.17 -21.45 -50.87
C LEU A 87 -10.78 -21.81 -49.42
N ILE A 88 -9.95 -20.98 -48.78
CA ILE A 88 -9.56 -21.18 -47.38
C ILE A 88 -10.77 -21.08 -46.44
N GLY A 89 -11.72 -20.19 -46.72
CA GLY A 89 -12.97 -20.07 -45.97
C GLY A 89 -13.85 -21.32 -46.10
N GLN A 90 -14.01 -21.84 -47.32
CA GLN A 90 -14.74 -23.08 -47.57
C GLN A 90 -14.09 -24.29 -46.86
N ILE A 91 -12.75 -24.41 -46.93
CA ILE A 91 -11.97 -25.44 -46.24
C ILE A 91 -12.21 -25.38 -44.73
N LEU A 92 -12.07 -24.21 -44.11
CA LEU A 92 -12.25 -24.06 -42.67
C LEU A 92 -13.70 -24.33 -42.25
N MET A 93 -14.68 -23.85 -43.03
CA MET A 93 -16.10 -24.06 -42.72
C MET A 93 -16.49 -25.54 -42.83
N GLU A 94 -16.05 -26.28 -43.85
CA GLU A 94 -16.31 -27.74 -43.93
C GLU A 94 -15.66 -28.47 -42.74
N VAL A 95 -14.37 -28.22 -42.44
CA VAL A 95 -13.67 -28.88 -41.32
C VAL A 95 -14.33 -28.62 -39.97
N LEU A 96 -14.69 -27.37 -39.68
CA LEU A 96 -15.31 -27.00 -38.41
C LEU A 96 -16.73 -27.58 -38.30
N MET A 97 -17.51 -27.55 -39.38
CA MET A 97 -18.87 -28.12 -39.40
C MET A 97 -18.89 -29.65 -39.38
N MET A 98 -17.88 -30.34 -39.91
CA MET A 98 -17.74 -31.80 -39.70
C MET A 98 -17.72 -32.13 -38.20
N SER A 99 -17.02 -31.34 -37.38
CA SER A 99 -16.96 -31.54 -35.93
C SER A 99 -18.27 -31.26 -35.20
N THR A 100 -19.19 -30.48 -35.76
CA THR A 100 -20.51 -30.22 -35.14
C THR A 100 -21.51 -31.30 -35.47
N GLN A 101 -21.52 -31.76 -36.72
CA GLN A 101 -22.49 -32.70 -37.29
C GLN A 101 -22.34 -34.14 -36.79
N THR A 102 -21.11 -34.64 -36.61
CA THR A 102 -20.87 -35.98 -36.04
C THR A 102 -21.16 -35.99 -34.53
N ARG A 103 -21.76 -37.07 -34.03
CA ARG A 103 -21.95 -37.27 -32.57
C ARG A 103 -20.81 -38.06 -31.94
N ASP A 104 -20.30 -39.06 -32.65
CA ASP A 104 -19.46 -40.12 -32.06
C ASP A 104 -18.02 -40.17 -32.61
N GLU A 105 -17.71 -39.41 -33.68
CA GLU A 105 -16.36 -39.29 -34.25
C GLU A 105 -15.88 -37.83 -34.25
N ASN A 106 -14.73 -37.58 -33.63
CA ASN A 106 -14.05 -36.27 -33.64
C ASN A 106 -13.09 -36.21 -34.85
N PRO A 107 -13.27 -35.30 -35.84
CA PRO A 107 -12.43 -35.25 -37.03
C PRO A 107 -10.97 -34.86 -36.75
N PHE A 108 -10.67 -34.34 -35.55
CA PHE A 108 -9.32 -33.96 -35.13
C PHE A 108 -8.57 -35.08 -34.39
N ALA A 109 -9.25 -36.18 -34.04
CA ALA A 109 -8.67 -37.30 -33.29
C ALA A 109 -7.64 -38.12 -34.07
N SER A 110 -7.68 -38.09 -35.41
CA SER A 110 -6.64 -38.67 -36.27
C SER A 110 -5.37 -37.81 -36.30
N LEU A 111 -5.52 -36.49 -36.40
CA LEU A 111 -4.40 -35.54 -36.49
C LEU A 111 -3.50 -35.58 -35.25
N THR A 112 -4.10 -35.77 -34.08
CA THR A 112 -3.43 -35.83 -32.76
C THR A 112 -2.64 -37.11 -32.51
N ALA A 113 -2.72 -38.11 -33.40
CA ALA A 113 -1.86 -39.31 -33.35
C ALA A 113 -0.43 -39.06 -33.87
N THR A 114 -0.21 -38.03 -34.70
CA THR A 114 1.08 -37.77 -35.38
C THR A 114 1.68 -36.38 -35.12
N SER A 115 1.01 -35.55 -34.33
CA SER A 115 1.60 -34.35 -33.70
C SER A 115 1.37 -34.41 -32.20
N GLN A 116 2.40 -34.08 -31.39
CA GLN A 116 2.23 -33.94 -29.94
C GLN A 116 1.10 -32.93 -29.67
N PRO A 117 0.01 -33.31 -28.98
CA PRO A 117 -1.06 -32.37 -28.68
C PRO A 117 -0.54 -31.24 -27.80
N ILE A 118 -1.19 -30.08 -27.85
CA ILE A 118 -0.82 -28.89 -27.06
C ILE A 118 -0.66 -29.23 -25.56
N ALA A 119 -1.50 -30.13 -25.03
CA ALA A 119 -1.43 -30.62 -23.65
C ALA A 119 -0.19 -31.51 -23.33
N ALA A 120 0.46 -32.08 -24.34
CA ALA A 120 1.71 -32.84 -24.19
C ALA A 120 2.97 -32.03 -24.56
N ALA A 121 2.84 -31.05 -25.46
CA ALA A 121 3.92 -30.14 -25.83
C ALA A 121 4.45 -29.33 -24.63
N ALA A 122 3.62 -29.12 -23.60
CA ALA A 122 4.02 -28.54 -22.31
C ALA A 122 5.13 -29.31 -21.57
N ARG A 123 5.47 -30.55 -21.99
CA ARG A 123 6.58 -31.35 -21.45
C ARG A 123 7.89 -31.26 -22.25
N SER A 124 7.98 -30.34 -23.22
CA SER A 124 9.16 -30.15 -24.07
C SER A 124 9.98 -28.92 -23.65
N PRO A 125 11.31 -29.04 -23.40
CA PRO A 125 12.12 -27.93 -22.87
C PRO A 125 12.58 -26.90 -23.91
N ASP A 126 12.48 -27.18 -25.21
CA ASP A 126 13.20 -26.43 -26.26
C ASP A 126 12.38 -25.33 -26.96
N ARG A 127 12.01 -24.28 -26.21
CA ARG A 127 11.62 -22.95 -26.77
C ARG A 127 12.26 -21.78 -25.99
N ASN A 128 13.59 -21.82 -25.78
CA ASN A 128 14.34 -20.67 -25.29
C ASN A 128 14.55 -19.61 -26.38
N LEU A 129 14.19 -18.35 -26.08
CA LEU A 129 14.60 -17.18 -26.86
C LEU A 129 15.99 -16.74 -26.38
N MET A 130 16.98 -16.70 -27.28
CA MET A 130 18.29 -16.13 -26.97
C MET A 130 18.19 -14.61 -26.85
N LEU A 131 18.45 -14.07 -25.66
CA LEU A 131 18.84 -12.68 -25.49
C LEU A 131 20.33 -12.56 -25.80
N ASN A 132 20.69 -11.77 -26.83
CA ASN A 132 22.08 -11.44 -27.10
C ASN A 132 22.63 -10.51 -26.00
N ALA A 133 23.40 -11.07 -25.07
CA ALA A 133 24.24 -10.28 -24.19
C ALA A 133 25.46 -9.74 -24.97
N GLY A 134 25.57 -8.43 -25.11
CA GLY A 134 26.74 -7.79 -25.72
C GLY A 134 27.99 -8.02 -24.88
N SER A 135 29.06 -8.53 -25.48
CA SER A 135 30.29 -8.90 -24.76
C SER A 135 31.26 -7.74 -24.60
N SER A 136 31.58 -7.39 -23.35
CA SER A 136 32.86 -6.78 -22.98
C SER A 136 33.42 -7.50 -21.75
N SER A 137 34.76 -7.52 -21.58
CA SER A 137 35.45 -8.49 -20.73
C SER A 137 36.07 -7.87 -19.47
N GLY A 138 36.05 -8.58 -18.34
CA GLY A 138 36.75 -8.13 -17.13
C GLY A 138 36.52 -8.98 -15.87
N THR A 139 37.49 -9.86 -15.59
CA THR A 139 37.85 -10.46 -14.27
C THR A 139 36.82 -11.28 -13.46
N SER A 140 37.33 -12.27 -12.71
CA SER A 140 36.57 -13.25 -11.91
C SER A 140 36.65 -12.97 -10.40
N PRO A 141 35.81 -13.67 -9.60
CA PRO A 141 36.39 -14.47 -8.51
C PRO A 141 35.89 -15.93 -8.48
N MET A 142 36.43 -16.75 -7.58
CA MET A 142 36.28 -18.22 -7.57
C MET A 142 35.01 -18.75 -6.88
N PHE A 143 34.60 -19.95 -7.28
CA PHE A 143 33.73 -20.85 -6.50
C PHE A 143 34.52 -21.59 -5.41
N CYS A 144 33.83 -22.04 -4.37
CA CYS A 144 34.26 -23.14 -3.49
C CYS A 144 33.11 -24.16 -3.34
N ASN A 145 33.45 -25.45 -3.29
CA ASN A 145 32.48 -26.54 -3.47
C ASN A 145 31.73 -26.93 -2.19
N LEU A 146 30.54 -27.48 -2.40
CA LEU A 146 29.75 -28.16 -1.37
C LEU A 146 30.37 -29.53 -1.01
N GLY A 147 30.54 -29.82 0.28
CA GLY A 147 30.99 -31.13 0.78
C GLY A 147 29.82 -31.92 1.37
N SER A 148 29.61 -33.16 0.92
CA SER A 148 28.55 -34.03 1.45
C SER A 148 29.00 -34.82 2.67
N PHE A 149 28.13 -34.97 3.66
CA PHE A 149 28.17 -36.07 4.63
C PHE A 149 26.79 -36.72 4.79
N SER A 150 26.79 -37.99 5.17
CA SER A 150 25.61 -38.86 5.23
C SER A 150 25.62 -39.74 6.49
N ALA A 151 24.57 -40.54 6.68
CA ALA A 151 24.31 -41.46 7.81
C ALA A 151 23.87 -40.78 9.13
N SER A 152 22.99 -41.38 9.95
CA SER A 152 22.04 -42.50 9.75
C SER A 152 21.14 -42.72 10.98
N SER A 153 19.90 -43.22 10.79
CA SER A 153 19.13 -44.03 11.76
C SER A 153 18.61 -43.32 13.05
N LEU A 154 17.55 -43.73 13.76
CA LEU A 154 16.54 -44.82 13.60
C LEU A 154 15.28 -44.49 14.46
N SER A 155 14.06 -44.84 13.98
CA SER A 155 12.80 -45.05 14.77
C SER A 155 12.20 -43.85 15.58
N SER A 156 10.92 -43.81 16.00
CA SER A 156 9.80 -44.77 15.93
C SER A 156 8.43 -44.08 15.71
N LEU A 157 7.47 -44.85 15.18
CA LEU A 157 6.06 -44.56 14.88
C LEU A 157 5.20 -44.04 16.05
N TYR A 158 4.19 -43.21 15.73
CA TYR A 158 2.77 -43.48 16.02
C TYR A 158 1.87 -42.69 15.04
N GLU A 159 0.70 -43.23 14.68
CA GLU A 159 -0.21 -42.71 13.63
C GLU A 159 -1.49 -42.03 14.19
N THR A 160 -2.37 -41.58 13.27
CA THR A 160 -3.80 -41.17 13.46
C THR A 160 -4.03 -39.78 14.08
N SER A 161 -5.02 -38.94 13.69
CA SER A 161 -5.93 -38.90 12.52
C SER A 161 -6.46 -37.44 12.29
N PRO A 162 -7.56 -37.10 11.56
CA PRO A 162 -7.61 -35.82 10.83
C PRO A 162 -8.22 -34.61 11.57
N VAL A 163 -8.07 -33.44 10.92
CA VAL A 163 -8.59 -32.13 11.32
C VAL A 163 -10.13 -32.03 11.18
N PRO A 164 -10.84 -31.43 12.15
CA PRO A 164 -12.14 -30.80 11.93
C PRO A 164 -11.95 -29.31 11.57
N THR A 165 -12.55 -28.87 10.47
CA THR A 165 -12.57 -27.46 10.06
C THR A 165 -13.56 -26.65 10.90
N THR A 166 -13.13 -25.47 11.38
CA THR A 166 -14.02 -24.51 12.06
C THR A 166 -13.91 -23.13 11.44
N SER A 167 -15.04 -22.61 10.98
CA SER A 167 -15.25 -21.29 10.38
C SER A 167 -14.62 -20.13 11.16
N PHE A 168 -14.01 -19.19 10.43
CA PHE A 168 -13.85 -17.81 10.90
C PHE A 168 -15.22 -17.22 11.28
N TRP A 169 -15.28 -16.41 12.35
CA TRP A 169 -15.86 -15.05 12.35
C TRP A 169 -15.70 -14.34 13.71
N SER A 170 -15.93 -13.02 13.70
CA SER A 170 -16.17 -12.10 14.84
C SER A 170 -15.15 -12.00 15.98
N SER A 171 -14.60 -10.79 16.12
CA SER A 171 -13.99 -10.22 17.33
C SER A 171 -15.02 -9.90 18.42
N VAL A 172 -14.62 -10.01 19.69
CA VAL A 172 -15.32 -9.51 20.91
C VAL A 172 -14.26 -9.19 21.99
N PRO A 173 -14.57 -8.44 23.07
CA PRO A 173 -13.64 -7.45 23.63
C PRO A 173 -12.84 -7.90 24.86
N VAL A 174 -11.90 -7.04 25.27
CA VAL A 174 -11.22 -7.10 26.58
C VAL A 174 -12.24 -6.84 27.69
N LEU A 175 -12.29 -7.72 28.69
CA LEU A 175 -13.19 -7.64 29.84
C LEU A 175 -12.42 -7.31 31.12
N SER A 176 -12.64 -6.12 31.66
CA SER A 176 -12.18 -5.72 32.99
C SER A 176 -13.02 -6.41 34.10
N PRO A 177 -12.41 -6.99 35.14
CA PRO A 177 -13.15 -7.70 36.19
C PRO A 177 -13.61 -6.76 37.32
N SER A 178 -14.86 -6.29 37.25
CA SER A 178 -15.50 -5.59 38.38
C SER A 178 -15.85 -6.56 39.50
N PHE A 179 -15.20 -6.44 40.66
CA PHE A 179 -15.56 -7.17 41.88
C PHE A 179 -16.68 -6.46 42.64
N ALA A 180 -17.78 -7.18 42.90
CA ALA A 180 -18.85 -6.72 43.79
C ALA A 180 -18.48 -6.97 45.26
N SER A 181 -18.84 -6.03 46.14
CA SER A 181 -18.69 -6.15 47.60
C SER A 181 -20.06 -6.20 48.28
N PRO A 182 -20.26 -7.06 49.30
CA PRO A 182 -21.54 -7.17 50.02
C PRO A 182 -21.72 -6.03 51.04
N SER A 183 -22.98 -5.73 51.37
CA SER A 183 -23.37 -4.66 52.29
C SER A 183 -23.34 -5.09 53.77
N ARG A 184 -22.96 -4.14 54.65
CA ARG A 184 -23.30 -4.15 56.09
C ARG A 184 -23.36 -2.71 56.62
N ALA A 185 -23.99 -2.49 57.78
CA ALA A 185 -24.59 -1.19 58.12
C ALA A 185 -24.20 -0.61 59.49
N ALA A 186 -24.35 0.72 59.58
CA ALA A 186 -24.75 1.55 60.74
C ALA A 186 -23.87 1.67 62.00
N SER A 187 -23.21 2.85 62.16
CA SER A 187 -23.11 3.69 63.38
C SER A 187 -22.19 4.89 63.07
N GLN A 188 -22.64 6.15 62.97
CA GLN A 188 -23.09 7.12 63.99
C GLN A 188 -21.98 7.82 64.82
N THR A 189 -22.27 9.08 65.19
CA THR A 189 -21.46 10.08 65.94
C THR A 189 -20.31 10.78 65.17
N ALA A 190 -19.89 12.02 65.51
CA ALA A 190 -20.59 13.32 65.63
C ALA A 190 -19.58 14.43 66.08
N VAL A 191 -19.97 15.73 66.03
CA VAL A 191 -19.25 16.92 66.59
C VAL A 191 -18.00 17.31 65.75
N SER A 192 -17.82 18.49 65.13
CA SER A 192 -17.93 19.93 65.52
C SER A 192 -16.72 20.43 66.33
N SER A 193 -16.18 21.67 66.22
CA SER A 193 -16.47 22.87 65.40
C SER A 193 -15.29 23.87 65.42
N THR A 194 -15.39 24.99 64.66
CA THR A 194 -14.78 26.34 64.94
C THR A 194 -13.24 26.48 64.96
N SER A 195 -12.61 27.67 64.87
CA SER A 195 -12.78 28.90 64.03
C SER A 195 -11.77 29.99 64.48
N LEU A 196 -11.37 30.93 63.59
CA LEU A 196 -11.10 32.39 63.81
C LEU A 196 -9.85 32.94 63.07
N ASN A 197 -10.04 34.10 62.43
CA ASN A 197 -9.01 35.10 62.13
C ASN A 197 -9.02 36.18 63.24
N PRO A 198 -7.99 37.06 63.32
CA PRO A 198 -8.29 38.48 63.11
C PRO A 198 -7.20 39.33 62.39
N HIS A 199 -7.66 40.32 61.60
CA HIS A 199 -7.24 41.75 61.52
C HIS A 199 -5.74 42.17 61.60
N SER A 200 -5.22 43.19 60.88
CA SER A 200 -5.75 44.23 59.95
C SER A 200 -4.54 44.93 59.23
N ALA A 201 -4.55 46.08 58.52
CA ALA A 201 -5.51 47.18 58.33
C ALA A 201 -5.43 47.90 56.95
N ALA A 202 -4.72 49.04 56.85
CA ALA A 202 -4.69 50.00 55.73
C ALA A 202 -3.31 50.69 55.65
N SER A 203 -2.93 51.53 54.67
CA SER A 203 -3.62 52.21 53.54
C SER A 203 -2.64 52.32 52.35
N GLY A 204 -3.01 52.17 51.07
CA GLY A 204 -3.99 52.99 50.33
C GLY A 204 -3.31 54.28 49.81
N THR A 205 -3.43 54.73 48.56
CA THR A 205 -4.27 54.35 47.39
C THR A 205 -3.70 55.06 46.13
N ALA A 206 -3.96 54.79 44.85
CA ALA A 206 -4.85 53.86 44.09
C ALA A 206 -4.11 53.51 42.75
N ALA A 207 -4.65 53.06 41.60
CA ALA A 207 -6.00 52.81 41.05
C ALA A 207 -5.90 51.83 39.84
N GLY A 208 -6.97 51.63 39.05
CA GLY A 208 -6.90 51.10 37.67
C GLY A 208 -7.23 49.62 37.45
N SER A 209 -8.49 49.21 37.60
CA SER A 209 -9.03 47.89 37.23
C SER A 209 -9.14 47.70 35.70
N GLN A 210 -8.93 46.54 35.05
CA GLN A 210 -9.40 45.15 35.26
C GLN A 210 -10.91 44.88 35.04
N SER A 211 -11.18 43.95 34.12
CA SER A 211 -12.38 43.09 34.02
C SER A 211 -12.09 41.93 33.04
N SER A 212 -12.84 40.83 32.96
CA SER A 212 -13.28 39.92 34.05
C SER A 212 -13.76 38.58 33.43
N SER A 213 -13.10 37.45 33.72
CA SER A 213 -13.43 36.15 33.12
C SER A 213 -14.61 35.42 33.80
N PRO A 214 -15.55 34.81 33.07
CA PRO A 214 -16.49 33.85 33.63
C PRO A 214 -15.84 32.47 33.85
N ARG A 215 -16.31 31.73 34.86
CA ARG A 215 -15.72 30.47 35.35
C ARG A 215 -16.69 29.31 35.17
N TYR A 216 -16.35 28.34 34.32
CA TYR A 216 -17.15 27.11 34.15
C TYR A 216 -16.90 26.09 35.28
N ARG A 217 -17.84 25.18 35.50
CA ARG A 217 -17.72 24.01 36.41
C ARG A 217 -18.10 22.71 35.68
N PRO A 218 -17.58 21.55 36.11
CA PRO A 218 -17.70 20.28 35.38
C PRO A 218 -19.08 19.62 35.52
N TYR A 219 -19.42 18.77 34.55
CA TYR A 219 -20.60 17.90 34.58
C TYR A 219 -20.26 16.45 34.95
N THR A 220 -21.17 15.82 35.69
CA THR A 220 -21.07 14.44 36.18
C THR A 220 -21.55 13.42 35.13
N VAL A 221 -20.94 12.23 35.10
CA VAL A 221 -21.37 11.12 34.22
C VAL A 221 -22.49 10.31 34.87
N THR A 222 -23.54 10.01 34.10
CA THR A 222 -24.59 9.02 34.43
C THR A 222 -24.89 8.13 33.23
N HIS A 223 -25.20 6.85 33.46
CA HIS A 223 -25.43 5.83 32.43
C HIS A 223 -26.93 5.59 32.12
N LEU A 224 -27.17 4.89 30.99
CA LEU A 224 -28.27 3.96 30.64
C LEU A 224 -29.22 4.33 29.49
N TRP A 225 -29.73 3.23 28.90
CA TRP A 225 -30.68 3.05 27.79
C TRP A 225 -31.73 4.14 27.47
N GLY A 226 -32.04 4.28 26.18
CA GLY A 226 -33.30 4.83 25.68
C GLY A 226 -33.37 4.80 24.14
N SER A 227 -34.54 4.50 23.56
CA SER A 227 -34.70 4.37 22.10
C SER A 227 -35.71 5.36 21.51
N SER A 228 -35.28 6.07 20.46
CA SER A 228 -36.16 6.64 19.41
C SER A 228 -37.07 7.82 19.88
N PRO A 229 -37.99 8.38 19.05
CA PRO A 229 -37.69 9.70 18.47
C PRO A 229 -38.81 10.77 18.59
N CYS A 230 -38.45 12.06 18.59
CA CYS A 230 -39.40 13.17 18.58
C CYS A 230 -38.99 14.34 17.63
N PRO A 231 -39.91 15.27 17.29
CA PRO A 231 -39.92 15.93 15.98
C PRO A 231 -39.66 17.45 15.99
N ALA A 232 -39.66 18.06 14.80
CA ALA A 232 -39.51 19.49 14.58
C ALA A 232 -40.85 20.28 14.59
N PRO A 233 -40.86 21.49 15.19
CA PRO A 233 -41.68 22.64 14.81
C PRO A 233 -40.78 23.71 14.13
N ARG A 234 -41.19 24.57 13.17
CA ARG A 234 -42.34 25.51 13.07
C ARG A 234 -42.36 26.61 14.14
N SER A 235 -42.61 27.90 13.86
CA SER A 235 -42.39 28.75 12.66
C SER A 235 -42.91 30.18 12.93
N SER A 236 -42.07 31.21 12.96
CA SER A 236 -42.48 32.64 12.97
C SER A 236 -41.26 33.58 12.86
N GLY A 237 -41.28 34.72 12.15
CA GLY A 237 -42.31 35.19 11.22
C GLY A 237 -42.55 36.72 11.18
N THR A 238 -41.58 37.52 10.73
CA THR A 238 -41.79 38.96 10.41
C THR A 238 -40.95 39.38 9.20
N SER A 239 -41.35 40.45 8.50
CA SER A 239 -40.87 40.84 7.15
C SER A 239 -40.48 42.31 7.06
N ILE A 240 -39.70 42.71 6.03
CA ILE A 240 -39.85 43.95 5.24
C ILE A 240 -38.82 44.00 4.06
N LEU A 241 -39.28 44.49 2.89
CA LEU A 241 -38.63 45.16 1.72
C LEU A 241 -37.10 45.04 1.46
N SER A 242 -36.55 45.11 0.23
CA SER A 242 -37.04 45.32 -1.16
C SER A 242 -35.93 44.86 -2.14
N GLY A 243 -36.20 44.33 -3.34
CA GLY A 243 -36.49 45.10 -4.56
C GLY A 243 -35.45 44.76 -5.67
N SER A 244 -35.86 44.61 -6.93
CA SER A 244 -34.98 44.11 -8.02
C SER A 244 -35.30 44.74 -9.39
N PRO A 245 -34.31 44.95 -10.29
CA PRO A 245 -34.55 45.45 -11.64
C PRO A 245 -34.40 44.39 -12.77
N SER A 246 -35.49 44.22 -13.52
CA SER A 246 -35.59 44.00 -14.99
C SER A 246 -34.80 42.90 -15.75
N LEU A 247 -35.57 42.10 -16.51
CA LEU A 247 -35.15 41.30 -17.69
C LEU A 247 -35.10 42.15 -18.98
N PRO A 248 -34.68 41.57 -20.11
CA PRO A 248 -35.65 41.40 -21.22
C PRO A 248 -35.78 39.94 -21.72
N ALA A 249 -36.78 39.66 -22.58
CA ALA A 249 -37.27 38.31 -22.87
C ALA A 249 -37.72 38.09 -24.33
N ARG A 250 -38.03 36.83 -24.73
CA ARG A 250 -38.96 36.52 -25.84
C ARG A 250 -39.51 35.08 -25.85
N SER A 251 -40.81 34.96 -26.17
CA SER A 251 -41.57 33.90 -26.90
C SER A 251 -41.11 32.42 -26.88
N SER A 252 -42.00 31.40 -26.81
CA SER A 252 -43.48 31.37 -26.83
C SER A 252 -44.05 30.00 -26.42
N SER A 253 -45.31 29.94 -25.98
CA SER A 253 -46.11 28.72 -25.70
C SER A 253 -47.26 28.56 -26.71
N PRO A 254 -47.85 27.36 -26.88
CA PRO A 254 -49.10 26.98 -26.15
C PRO A 254 -49.16 25.44 -25.84
N GLN A 255 -50.20 24.80 -25.25
CA GLN A 255 -51.45 25.23 -24.60
C GLN A 255 -51.96 24.24 -23.51
N ALA A 256 -52.91 24.74 -22.72
CA ALA A 256 -53.95 24.17 -21.83
C ALA A 256 -54.27 22.65 -21.68
N VAL A 257 -54.84 22.36 -20.50
CA VAL A 257 -55.53 21.12 -20.04
C VAL A 257 -57.05 21.18 -20.35
N PRO A 258 -57.86 20.13 -20.03
CA PRO A 258 -58.74 20.29 -18.86
C PRO A 258 -58.84 19.06 -17.94
N ALA A 259 -59.34 19.26 -16.71
CA ALA A 259 -59.36 18.26 -15.64
C ALA A 259 -60.76 17.67 -15.33
N GLY A 260 -60.80 16.56 -14.59
CA GLY A 260 -62.03 15.95 -14.07
C GLY A 260 -61.80 15.27 -12.71
N ASN A 261 -62.48 15.73 -11.67
CA ASN A 261 -62.39 15.18 -10.30
C ASN A 261 -63.44 14.07 -10.06
N SER A 262 -63.13 13.04 -9.25
CA SER A 262 -63.57 13.03 -7.84
C SER A 262 -63.38 11.70 -7.06
N ARG A 263 -63.00 11.88 -5.78
CA ARG A 263 -63.44 11.18 -4.55
C ARG A 263 -63.39 9.64 -4.38
N GLN A 264 -62.69 9.28 -3.28
CA GLN A 264 -63.11 8.42 -2.15
C GLN A 264 -62.57 6.97 -1.98
N ARG A 265 -62.41 6.65 -0.70
CA ARG A 265 -61.94 5.43 0.04
C ARG A 265 -63.13 5.05 0.99
N PRO A 266 -63.18 3.95 1.80
CA PRO A 266 -62.10 3.02 2.17
C PRO A 266 -62.46 1.51 2.44
N SER A 267 -61.41 0.71 2.71
CA SER A 267 -61.27 -0.38 3.72
C SER A 267 -62.31 -1.53 3.91
N SER A 268 -61.88 -2.73 3.46
CA SER A 268 -61.68 -3.99 4.23
C SER A 268 -62.81 -4.83 4.88
N VAL A 269 -62.73 -6.15 4.63
CA VAL A 269 -63.02 -7.37 5.45
C VAL A 269 -63.83 -8.42 4.63
N GLY A 270 -63.47 -9.72 4.72
CA GLY A 270 -64.04 -10.86 3.95
C GLY A 270 -64.28 -12.10 4.85
N PRO A 271 -64.23 -13.38 4.36
CA PRO A 271 -63.93 -13.92 3.01
C PRO A 271 -65.22 -14.36 2.25
N PRO A 272 -65.57 -15.61 1.80
CA PRO A 272 -65.00 -16.98 1.89
C PRO A 272 -64.66 -17.65 0.50
N LEU A 273 -64.90 -18.96 0.35
CA LEU A 273 -64.60 -19.90 -0.78
C LEU A 273 -65.65 -21.05 -0.76
N PRO A 274 -65.69 -22.08 -1.67
CA PRO A 274 -65.06 -22.35 -2.99
C PRO A 274 -66.18 -22.59 -4.07
N PRO A 275 -66.10 -23.47 -5.12
CA PRO A 275 -65.01 -24.10 -5.91
C PRO A 275 -65.06 -23.62 -7.41
N ALA A 276 -64.39 -24.15 -8.44
CA ALA A 276 -63.67 -25.42 -8.66
C ALA A 276 -62.50 -25.32 -9.67
N SER A 277 -61.76 -26.43 -9.83
CA SER A 277 -60.64 -26.68 -10.78
C SER A 277 -61.11 -27.67 -11.90
N PRO A 278 -60.29 -28.16 -12.86
CA PRO A 278 -58.86 -27.96 -13.13
C PRO A 278 -58.54 -27.46 -14.57
N SER A 279 -57.40 -26.81 -14.83
CA SER A 279 -56.14 -27.46 -15.28
C SER A 279 -55.15 -26.37 -15.76
N ALA A 280 -53.88 -26.63 -16.12
CA ALA A 280 -52.81 -27.51 -15.64
C ALA A 280 -51.56 -27.23 -16.54
N ALA A 281 -50.31 -27.18 -16.08
CA ALA A 281 -49.75 -27.07 -14.73
C ALA A 281 -48.34 -26.42 -14.83
N SER A 282 -47.76 -25.97 -13.71
CA SER A 282 -46.40 -25.39 -13.67
C SER A 282 -45.70 -25.67 -12.35
N ARG A 283 -44.37 -25.87 -12.36
CA ARG A 283 -43.53 -25.96 -11.15
C ARG A 283 -42.28 -25.11 -11.32
N ARG A 284 -42.00 -24.25 -10.35
CA ARG A 284 -40.74 -23.50 -10.22
C ARG A 284 -39.59 -24.45 -9.84
N PRO A 285 -38.34 -24.18 -10.25
CA PRO A 285 -37.17 -24.88 -9.73
C PRO A 285 -36.95 -24.53 -8.24
N SER A 286 -36.25 -25.41 -7.53
CA SER A 286 -35.79 -25.18 -6.16
C SER A 286 -34.36 -25.73 -5.97
N SER A 287 -33.68 -25.27 -4.92
CA SER A 287 -32.23 -25.30 -4.78
C SER A 287 -31.63 -26.67 -4.41
N LEU A 288 -30.57 -27.05 -5.13
CA LEU A 288 -29.56 -28.03 -4.74
C LEU A 288 -28.20 -27.39 -5.07
N ARG A 289 -27.31 -27.09 -4.12
CA ARG A 289 -26.48 -28.03 -3.33
C ARG A 289 -25.82 -29.09 -4.22
N ILE A 290 -24.65 -28.75 -4.74
CA ILE A 290 -23.70 -29.71 -5.32
C ILE A 290 -22.69 -30.09 -4.23
N SER A 291 -22.35 -31.37 -4.14
CA SER A 291 -21.24 -31.88 -3.34
C SER A 291 -20.52 -32.94 -4.17
N PRO A 292 -19.18 -32.89 -4.30
CA PRO A 292 -18.46 -33.81 -5.17
C PRO A 292 -18.45 -35.22 -4.59
N ARG A 293 -18.85 -36.21 -5.39
CA ARG A 293 -18.55 -37.62 -5.14
C ARG A 293 -17.40 -38.06 -6.04
N TYR A 294 -16.23 -38.27 -5.43
CA TYR A 294 -15.21 -39.11 -6.06
C TYR A 294 -15.60 -40.59 -5.91
N LEU A 295 -15.36 -41.37 -6.95
CA LEU A 295 -15.49 -42.82 -6.94
C LEU A 295 -14.28 -43.39 -7.69
N PHE A 296 -13.41 -44.12 -6.98
CA PHE A 296 -12.19 -44.73 -7.49
C PHE A 296 -12.43 -46.22 -7.77
N THR A 297 -11.93 -46.73 -8.91
CA THR A 297 -11.95 -48.16 -9.25
C THR A 297 -10.74 -48.55 -10.11
N GLY A 298 -9.81 -49.33 -9.55
CA GLY A 298 -8.72 -50.01 -10.28
C GLY A 298 -7.59 -49.12 -10.82
N GLU A 299 -6.37 -49.60 -11.01
CA GLU A 299 -5.72 -50.86 -10.60
C GLU A 299 -4.24 -50.60 -10.23
N LEU A 300 -3.55 -51.58 -9.63
CA LEU A 300 -2.11 -51.49 -9.35
C LEU A 300 -1.27 -51.78 -10.59
N SER A 301 -0.22 -51.00 -10.81
CA SER A 301 1.00 -51.46 -11.48
C SER A 301 2.23 -50.83 -10.81
N VAL A 302 3.34 -51.58 -10.78
CA VAL A 302 4.54 -51.25 -10.00
C VAL A 302 5.76 -51.23 -10.92
N GLY A 303 6.47 -50.10 -11.01
CA GLY A 303 7.76 -50.05 -11.68
C GLY A 303 8.41 -48.66 -11.78
N GLY A 304 9.69 -48.59 -11.42
CA GLY A 304 10.65 -47.61 -11.94
C GLY A 304 10.50 -46.14 -11.52
N LYS A 305 11.18 -45.73 -10.44
CA LYS A 305 11.56 -44.31 -10.26
C LYS A 305 12.79 -43.98 -11.11
N ILE A 306 12.66 -43.01 -11.99
CA ILE A 306 13.78 -42.15 -12.44
C ILE A 306 13.49 -40.75 -11.91
N ILE A 307 14.48 -40.10 -11.30
CA ILE A 307 14.34 -38.75 -10.74
C ILE A 307 15.01 -37.78 -11.71
N GLN A 308 14.20 -36.97 -12.39
CA GLN A 308 14.63 -35.75 -13.06
C GLN A 308 13.74 -34.59 -12.58
N SER A 309 14.32 -33.40 -12.45
CA SER A 309 13.67 -32.21 -11.93
C SER A 309 13.25 -31.26 -13.06
N SER A 310 12.01 -31.40 -13.54
CA SER A 310 11.40 -30.50 -14.53
C SER A 310 10.41 -29.55 -13.86
N ASN A 311 10.79 -28.28 -13.71
CA ASN A 311 9.94 -27.26 -13.06
C ASN A 311 8.87 -26.65 -14.00
N TRP A 312 8.46 -27.38 -15.04
CA TRP A 312 7.59 -26.90 -16.13
C TRP A 312 6.25 -27.66 -16.22
N ASP A 313 6.20 -28.93 -15.81
CA ASP A 313 4.98 -29.76 -15.81
C ASP A 313 3.82 -29.17 -14.98
N SER A 314 4.10 -28.23 -14.07
CA SER A 314 3.12 -27.72 -13.11
C SER A 314 2.07 -26.77 -13.68
N CYS A 315 2.19 -26.27 -14.92
CA CYS A 315 1.28 -25.23 -15.44
C CYS A 315 -0.12 -25.75 -15.83
N SER A 316 -0.19 -26.96 -16.40
CA SER A 316 -1.44 -27.58 -16.88
C SER A 316 -2.48 -27.80 -15.78
N ASP A 317 -2.00 -28.10 -14.57
CA ASP A 317 -2.82 -28.65 -13.49
C ASP A 317 -3.63 -27.57 -12.75
N HIS A 318 -3.26 -26.30 -12.89
CA HIS A 318 -3.99 -25.16 -12.32
C HIS A 318 -4.96 -24.50 -13.33
N PHE A 319 -4.69 -24.59 -14.64
CA PHE A 319 -5.48 -23.93 -15.69
C PHE A 319 -5.94 -24.93 -16.75
N THR A 320 -6.75 -25.90 -16.32
CA THR A 320 -7.25 -26.98 -17.17
C THR A 320 -8.09 -26.46 -18.35
N ILE A 321 -7.77 -26.90 -19.55
CA ILE A 321 -8.60 -26.70 -20.75
C ILE A 321 -9.77 -27.69 -20.70
N GLU A 322 -11.01 -27.20 -20.81
CA GLU A 322 -12.21 -28.03 -20.91
C GLU A 322 -12.22 -28.77 -22.26
N ALA A 323 -12.61 -30.05 -22.27
CA ALA A 323 -12.72 -30.85 -23.50
C ALA A 323 -14.13 -30.73 -24.09
N CYS A 324 -14.31 -29.85 -25.08
CA CYS A 324 -15.56 -29.61 -25.79
C CYS A 324 -15.32 -29.38 -27.29
N LYS A 325 -16.39 -29.36 -28.10
CA LYS A 325 -16.28 -29.20 -29.56
C LYS A 325 -15.59 -27.88 -29.93
N GLU A 326 -15.88 -26.83 -29.19
CA GLU A 326 -15.29 -25.50 -29.40
C GLU A 326 -13.81 -25.43 -29.04
N THR A 327 -13.33 -26.14 -28.01
CA THR A 327 -11.89 -26.20 -27.71
C THR A 327 -11.14 -27.06 -28.73
N ASP A 328 -11.75 -28.10 -29.28
CA ASP A 328 -11.17 -28.87 -30.39
C ASP A 328 -11.06 -28.03 -31.67
N MET A 329 -12.08 -27.24 -32.00
CA MET A 329 -12.02 -26.24 -33.07
C MET A 329 -10.90 -25.21 -32.83
N LEU A 330 -10.79 -24.68 -31.61
CA LEU A 330 -9.74 -23.73 -31.24
C LEU A 330 -8.34 -24.35 -31.35
N ASN A 331 -8.14 -25.58 -30.84
CA ASN A 331 -6.89 -26.34 -30.98
C ASN A 331 -6.46 -26.40 -32.46
N TYR A 332 -7.36 -26.85 -33.33
CA TYR A 332 -7.08 -26.96 -34.76
C TYR A 332 -6.76 -25.60 -35.42
N LEU A 333 -7.52 -24.54 -35.13
CA LEU A 333 -7.29 -23.19 -35.68
C LEU A 333 -5.98 -22.58 -35.18
N ILE A 334 -5.66 -22.76 -33.90
CA ILE A 334 -4.41 -22.33 -33.26
C ILE A 334 -3.20 -23.05 -33.87
N GLU A 335 -3.28 -24.38 -34.04
CA GLU A 335 -2.24 -25.15 -34.71
C GLU A 335 -2.05 -24.75 -36.18
N CYS A 336 -3.13 -24.51 -36.93
CA CYS A 336 -3.03 -24.03 -38.31
C CYS A 336 -2.30 -22.68 -38.39
N PHE A 337 -2.53 -21.79 -37.42
CA PHE A 337 -1.82 -20.51 -37.32
C PHE A 337 -0.32 -20.67 -36.99
N ASP A 338 0.08 -21.54 -36.03
CA ASP A 338 1.51 -21.82 -35.78
C ASP A 338 2.15 -22.52 -36.97
N ARG A 339 1.43 -23.41 -37.67
CA ARG A 339 1.89 -24.09 -38.89
C ARG A 339 2.30 -23.11 -39.99
N VAL A 340 1.62 -21.96 -40.15
CA VAL A 340 2.06 -20.86 -41.05
C VAL A 340 3.45 -20.34 -40.63
N GLY A 341 3.63 -19.98 -39.35
CA GLY A 341 4.89 -19.45 -38.83
C GLY A 341 6.04 -20.46 -38.78
N ILE A 342 5.72 -21.76 -38.70
CA ILE A 342 6.68 -22.86 -38.84
C ILE A 342 7.15 -22.99 -40.29
N GLU A 343 6.24 -22.86 -41.26
CA GLU A 343 6.57 -23.00 -42.68
C GLU A 343 7.38 -21.80 -43.20
N GLU A 344 7.07 -20.57 -42.77
CA GLU A 344 7.88 -19.38 -43.05
C GLU A 344 9.32 -19.51 -42.55
N LYS A 345 9.53 -20.14 -41.39
CA LYS A 345 10.87 -20.43 -40.84
C LYS A 345 11.60 -21.52 -41.62
N LYS A 346 10.87 -22.49 -42.21
CA LYS A 346 11.44 -23.58 -43.02
C LYS A 346 11.82 -23.14 -44.42
N ALA A 347 11.00 -22.29 -45.06
CA ALA A 347 11.12 -21.93 -46.47
C ALA A 347 11.11 -20.40 -46.72
N PRO A 348 11.90 -19.58 -46.00
CA PRO A 348 11.75 -18.11 -46.01
C PRO A 348 11.85 -17.51 -47.41
N LYS A 349 12.78 -17.99 -48.26
CA LYS A 349 12.94 -17.51 -49.66
C LYS A 349 11.71 -17.75 -50.54
N MET A 350 10.90 -18.78 -50.25
CA MET A 350 9.65 -19.06 -50.94
C MET A 350 8.52 -18.21 -50.35
N CYS A 351 8.42 -18.16 -49.01
CA CYS A 351 7.38 -17.41 -48.31
C CYS A 351 7.49 -15.89 -48.50
N SER A 352 8.69 -15.37 -48.80
CA SER A 352 8.90 -13.97 -49.20
C SER A 352 8.46 -13.64 -50.64
N GLN A 353 8.04 -14.60 -51.48
CA GLN A 353 7.39 -14.24 -52.75
C GLN A 353 6.04 -13.56 -52.48
N PRO A 354 5.66 -12.49 -53.20
CA PRO A 354 4.44 -11.73 -52.91
C PRO A 354 3.15 -12.57 -52.92
N SER A 355 3.01 -13.50 -53.87
CA SER A 355 1.87 -14.42 -53.98
C SER A 355 1.76 -15.35 -52.77
N VAL A 356 2.86 -15.96 -52.35
CA VAL A 356 2.92 -16.86 -51.20
C VAL A 356 2.72 -16.09 -49.89
N SER A 357 3.33 -14.91 -49.75
CA SER A 357 3.16 -14.02 -48.59
C SER A 357 1.68 -13.61 -48.42
N GLN A 358 1.02 -13.22 -49.51
CA GLN A 358 -0.40 -12.89 -49.50
C GLN A 358 -1.27 -14.12 -49.17
N LEU A 359 -0.93 -15.31 -49.67
CA LEU A 359 -1.60 -16.55 -49.34
C LEU A 359 -1.49 -16.90 -47.85
N LEU A 360 -0.30 -16.81 -47.26
CA LEU A 360 -0.04 -17.07 -45.84
C LEU A 360 -0.74 -16.02 -44.95
N SER A 361 -0.81 -14.77 -45.39
CA SER A 361 -1.61 -13.71 -44.77
C SER A 361 -3.12 -14.02 -44.80
N ASN A 362 -3.65 -14.45 -45.96
CA ASN A 362 -5.03 -14.89 -46.11
C ASN A 362 -5.35 -16.09 -45.19
N ILE A 363 -4.44 -17.05 -45.06
CA ILE A 363 -4.58 -18.19 -44.13
C ILE A 363 -4.70 -17.71 -42.68
N ARG A 364 -3.80 -16.83 -42.22
CA ARG A 364 -3.87 -16.27 -40.85
C ARG A 364 -5.18 -15.52 -40.61
N SER A 365 -5.53 -14.62 -41.52
CA SER A 365 -6.74 -13.81 -41.43
C SER A 365 -8.00 -14.68 -41.38
N GLN A 366 -8.07 -15.76 -42.17
CA GLN A 366 -9.17 -16.71 -42.13
C GLN A 366 -9.19 -17.58 -40.88
N CYS A 367 -8.05 -18.07 -40.38
CA CYS A 367 -7.99 -18.81 -39.10
C CYS A 367 -8.51 -17.96 -37.94
N ILE A 368 -8.16 -16.67 -37.92
CA ILE A 368 -8.60 -15.70 -36.92
C ILE A 368 -10.08 -15.33 -37.09
N SER A 369 -10.57 -15.18 -38.33
CA SER A 369 -11.99 -14.93 -38.60
C SER A 369 -12.87 -16.10 -38.13
N HIS A 370 -12.44 -17.34 -38.36
CA HIS A 370 -13.13 -18.53 -37.86
C HIS A 370 -12.98 -18.69 -36.34
N THR A 371 -11.84 -18.29 -35.76
CA THR A 371 -11.67 -18.21 -34.29
C THR A 371 -12.70 -17.27 -33.67
N ALA A 372 -12.96 -16.11 -34.28
CA ALA A 372 -13.99 -15.19 -33.82
C ALA A 372 -15.40 -15.83 -33.84
N LEU A 373 -15.76 -16.56 -34.91
CA LEU A 373 -17.03 -17.29 -35.00
C LEU A 373 -17.17 -18.39 -33.92
N VAL A 374 -16.09 -19.11 -33.62
CA VAL A 374 -16.07 -20.13 -32.55
C VAL A 374 -16.24 -19.48 -31.17
N LEU A 375 -15.57 -18.36 -30.90
CA LEU A 375 -15.65 -17.65 -29.61
C LEU A 375 -17.03 -16.99 -29.38
N GLN A 376 -17.71 -16.54 -30.44
CA GLN A 376 -19.12 -16.12 -30.39
C GLN A 376 -20.10 -17.29 -30.15
N GLY A 377 -19.69 -18.52 -30.47
CA GLY A 377 -20.56 -19.71 -30.50
C GLY A 377 -21.41 -19.83 -31.77
N SER A 378 -21.09 -19.08 -32.81
CA SER A 378 -21.87 -18.99 -34.06
C SER A 378 -21.91 -20.31 -34.85
N LEU A 379 -21.01 -21.25 -34.55
CA LEU A 379 -20.98 -22.61 -35.12
C LEU A 379 -21.64 -23.67 -34.22
N THR A 380 -21.95 -23.37 -32.95
CA THR A 380 -22.47 -24.32 -31.96
C THR A 380 -23.73 -23.80 -31.26
N GLN A 381 -23.59 -22.94 -30.26
CA GLN A 381 -24.66 -22.22 -29.59
C GLN A 381 -24.19 -20.81 -29.20
N PRO A 382 -24.95 -19.74 -29.49
CA PRO A 382 -24.56 -18.37 -29.18
C PRO A 382 -24.21 -18.18 -27.69
N ARG A 383 -22.98 -17.72 -27.42
CA ARG A 383 -22.46 -17.62 -26.05
C ARG A 383 -22.85 -16.30 -25.40
N SER A 384 -23.29 -16.37 -24.15
CA SER A 384 -23.56 -15.16 -23.35
C SER A 384 -22.26 -14.55 -22.81
N MET A 385 -22.24 -13.23 -22.66
CA MET A 385 -21.09 -12.47 -22.16
C MET A 385 -20.76 -12.72 -20.67
N GLN A 386 -21.48 -13.64 -20.02
CA GLN A 386 -21.28 -14.10 -18.65
C GLN A 386 -20.66 -15.50 -18.57
N GLN A 387 -20.52 -16.21 -19.70
CA GLN A 387 -19.80 -17.49 -19.75
C GLN A 387 -18.28 -17.25 -19.79
N PRO A 388 -17.46 -18.15 -19.21
CA PRO A 388 -16.01 -18.06 -19.33
C PRO A 388 -15.59 -18.27 -20.79
N SER A 389 -14.69 -17.42 -21.28
CA SER A 389 -14.10 -17.61 -22.61
C SER A 389 -13.18 -18.82 -22.63
N PHE A 390 -13.38 -19.72 -23.61
CA PHE A 390 -12.49 -20.86 -23.82
C PHE A 390 -11.07 -20.45 -24.26
N LEU A 391 -10.83 -19.19 -24.65
CA LEU A 391 -9.48 -18.71 -24.97
C LEU A 391 -8.62 -18.44 -23.72
N VAL A 392 -9.23 -18.17 -22.55
CA VAL A 392 -8.51 -17.78 -21.33
C VAL A 392 -7.54 -18.87 -20.84
N PRO A 393 -7.91 -20.16 -20.76
CA PRO A 393 -6.95 -21.23 -20.47
C PRO A 393 -5.72 -21.26 -21.41
N TYR A 394 -5.89 -20.98 -22.70
CA TYR A 394 -4.76 -20.93 -23.64
C TYR A 394 -3.84 -19.71 -23.39
N MET A 395 -4.40 -18.56 -23.03
CA MET A 395 -3.62 -17.38 -22.63
C MET A 395 -2.82 -17.67 -21.35
N LEU A 396 -3.46 -18.27 -20.34
CA LEU A 396 -2.84 -18.56 -19.05
C LEU A 396 -1.74 -19.63 -19.16
N CYS A 397 -1.98 -20.70 -19.92
CA CYS A 397 -0.97 -21.72 -20.21
C CYS A 397 0.11 -21.27 -21.22
N ARG A 398 -0.02 -20.09 -21.83
CA ARG A 398 0.82 -19.58 -22.94
C ARG A 398 0.85 -20.49 -24.18
N ASN A 399 -0.27 -21.14 -24.47
CA ASN A 399 -0.44 -22.03 -25.62
C ASN A 399 -0.77 -21.31 -26.93
N LEU A 400 -0.74 -19.97 -26.96
CA LEU A 400 -1.07 -19.16 -28.14
C LEU A 400 0.18 -18.78 -28.96
N PRO A 401 0.16 -18.93 -30.30
CA PRO A 401 1.23 -18.49 -31.18
C PRO A 401 1.45 -16.98 -31.12
N TYR A 402 2.70 -16.55 -31.37
CA TYR A 402 3.06 -15.15 -31.42
C TYR A 402 2.20 -14.38 -32.44
N GLY A 403 1.63 -13.25 -32.01
CA GLY A 403 0.76 -12.41 -32.84
C GLY A 403 -0.70 -12.88 -32.96
N PHE A 404 -1.07 -14.06 -32.44
CA PHE A 404 -2.45 -14.58 -32.56
C PHE A 404 -3.49 -13.65 -31.89
N ILE A 405 -3.22 -13.19 -30.66
CA ILE A 405 -4.08 -12.23 -29.96
C ILE A 405 -4.11 -10.87 -30.66
N GLN A 406 -2.95 -10.38 -31.11
CA GLN A 406 -2.84 -9.09 -31.82
C GLN A 406 -3.66 -9.10 -33.11
N GLU A 407 -3.60 -10.18 -33.89
CA GLU A 407 -4.38 -10.36 -35.12
C GLU A 407 -5.89 -10.54 -34.83
N LEU A 408 -6.25 -11.20 -33.71
CA LEU A 408 -7.64 -11.30 -33.26
C LEU A 408 -8.23 -9.92 -32.90
N VAL A 409 -7.51 -9.09 -32.15
CA VAL A 409 -7.93 -7.69 -31.90
C VAL A 409 -7.97 -6.91 -33.21
N ARG A 410 -6.97 -7.05 -34.09
CA ARG A 410 -6.92 -6.36 -35.39
C ARG A 410 -8.14 -6.65 -36.26
N THR A 411 -8.57 -7.91 -36.34
CA THR A 411 -9.73 -8.35 -37.13
C THR A 411 -11.06 -7.93 -36.50
N THR A 412 -11.17 -7.87 -35.17
CA THR A 412 -12.47 -7.70 -34.48
C THR A 412 -12.77 -6.28 -34.01
N HIS A 413 -11.79 -5.42 -33.69
CA HIS A 413 -12.02 -4.09 -33.09
C HIS A 413 -12.83 -3.09 -33.94
N GLN A 414 -13.10 -3.40 -35.22
CA GLN A 414 -13.91 -2.57 -36.12
C GLN A 414 -15.42 -2.80 -35.95
N ASP A 415 -15.81 -3.93 -35.36
CA ASP A 415 -17.19 -4.25 -34.99
C ASP A 415 -17.27 -4.25 -33.45
N GLU A 416 -17.88 -3.20 -32.90
CA GLU A 416 -17.90 -2.96 -31.46
C GLU A 416 -18.64 -4.07 -30.69
N GLU A 417 -19.68 -4.66 -31.27
CA GLU A 417 -20.50 -5.69 -30.60
C GLU A 417 -19.82 -7.07 -30.67
N VAL A 418 -19.24 -7.43 -31.81
CA VAL A 418 -18.37 -8.63 -31.92
C VAL A 418 -17.17 -8.52 -30.99
N PHE A 419 -16.53 -7.35 -30.93
CA PHE A 419 -15.39 -7.11 -30.05
C PHE A 419 -15.78 -7.25 -28.57
N LYS A 420 -16.89 -6.63 -28.14
CA LYS A 420 -17.46 -6.83 -26.80
C LYS A 420 -17.76 -8.30 -26.51
N GLN A 421 -18.45 -9.00 -27.42
CA GLN A 421 -18.87 -10.39 -27.21
C GLN A 421 -17.68 -11.34 -27.00
N ILE A 422 -16.56 -11.11 -27.69
CA ILE A 422 -15.35 -11.93 -27.56
C ILE A 422 -14.52 -11.50 -26.34
N PHE A 423 -14.22 -10.21 -26.19
CA PHE A 423 -13.22 -9.75 -25.22
C PHE A 423 -13.75 -9.51 -23.81
N ILE A 424 -15.04 -9.21 -23.59
CA ILE A 424 -15.57 -9.07 -22.23
C ILE A 424 -15.49 -10.42 -21.46
N PRO A 425 -15.87 -11.58 -22.04
CA PRO A 425 -15.61 -12.90 -21.45
C PRO A 425 -14.13 -13.21 -21.19
N ILE A 426 -13.20 -12.72 -22.03
CA ILE A 426 -11.75 -12.88 -21.81
C ILE A 426 -11.31 -12.08 -20.59
N LEU A 427 -11.63 -10.78 -20.55
CA LEU A 427 -11.28 -9.89 -19.43
C LEU A 427 -11.87 -10.39 -18.11
N GLN A 428 -13.16 -10.80 -18.10
CA GLN A 428 -13.78 -11.39 -16.91
C GLN A 428 -13.07 -12.68 -16.46
N GLY A 429 -12.71 -13.58 -17.40
CA GLY A 429 -11.97 -14.80 -17.09
C GLY A 429 -10.58 -14.53 -16.49
N LEU A 430 -9.84 -13.55 -17.02
CA LEU A 430 -8.54 -13.13 -16.47
C LEU A 430 -8.70 -12.54 -15.05
N ALA A 431 -9.74 -11.74 -14.80
CA ALA A 431 -10.01 -11.17 -13.49
C ALA A 431 -10.51 -12.21 -12.46
N LEU A 432 -11.13 -13.32 -12.91
CA LEU A 432 -11.45 -14.47 -12.06
C LEU A 432 -10.18 -15.27 -11.73
N ALA A 433 -9.36 -15.63 -12.72
CA ALA A 433 -8.09 -16.32 -12.50
C ALA A 433 -7.16 -15.54 -11.55
N ALA A 434 -7.11 -14.21 -11.68
CA ALA A 434 -6.37 -13.34 -10.76
C ALA A 434 -6.88 -13.40 -9.30
N LYS A 435 -8.18 -13.60 -9.08
CA LYS A 435 -8.77 -13.73 -7.73
C LYS A 435 -8.53 -15.09 -7.06
N GLU A 436 -8.18 -16.11 -7.84
CA GLU A 436 -7.89 -17.47 -7.34
C GLU A 436 -6.40 -17.69 -7.08
N CYS A 437 -5.54 -17.00 -7.84
CA CYS A 437 -4.08 -16.97 -7.70
C CYS A 437 -3.60 -16.40 -6.35
N SER A 438 -2.33 -16.63 -6.03
CA SER A 438 -1.65 -16.22 -4.80
C SER A 438 -0.15 -16.05 -5.06
N LEU A 439 0.55 -15.37 -4.15
CA LEU A 439 2.02 -15.31 -4.13
C LEU A 439 2.66 -16.56 -3.48
N ASP A 440 1.85 -17.56 -3.12
CA ASP A 440 2.35 -18.90 -2.76
C ASP A 440 2.93 -19.67 -3.95
N ASN A 441 2.71 -19.23 -5.19
CA ASN A 441 3.20 -19.89 -6.40
C ASN A 441 3.53 -18.86 -7.51
N ASP A 442 3.95 -19.33 -8.69
CA ASP A 442 4.26 -18.46 -9.83
C ASP A 442 3.03 -18.11 -10.72
N TYR A 443 1.86 -18.70 -10.47
CA TYR A 443 0.69 -18.60 -11.35
C TYR A 443 0.09 -17.18 -11.41
N PHE A 444 0.28 -16.34 -10.38
CA PHE A 444 -0.18 -14.93 -10.39
C PHE A 444 0.37 -14.12 -11.60
N LYS A 445 1.49 -14.56 -12.18
CA LYS A 445 2.14 -13.91 -13.32
C LYS A 445 1.33 -14.04 -14.61
N TYR A 446 0.60 -15.14 -14.82
CA TYR A 446 -0.08 -15.38 -16.10
C TYR A 446 -1.30 -14.47 -16.32
N PRO A 447 -2.23 -14.26 -15.34
CA PRO A 447 -3.31 -13.29 -15.50
C PRO A 447 -2.82 -11.86 -15.71
N LEU A 448 -1.74 -11.46 -15.03
CA LEU A 448 -1.13 -10.14 -15.17
C LEU A 448 -0.54 -9.94 -16.57
N MET A 449 0.32 -10.85 -17.04
CA MET A 449 0.98 -10.71 -18.33
C MET A 449 0.00 -10.83 -19.51
N ALA A 450 -1.04 -11.67 -19.39
CA ALA A 450 -2.12 -11.77 -20.37
C ALA A 450 -2.93 -10.46 -20.48
N LEU A 451 -3.19 -9.78 -19.36
CA LEU A 451 -3.83 -8.45 -19.39
C LEU A 451 -2.86 -7.36 -19.89
N GLY A 452 -1.57 -7.47 -19.58
CA GLY A 452 -0.51 -6.59 -20.10
C GLY A 452 -0.45 -6.59 -21.63
N GLU A 453 -0.31 -7.77 -22.25
CA GLU A 453 -0.27 -7.94 -23.71
C GLU A 453 -1.54 -7.37 -24.40
N LEU A 454 -2.70 -7.61 -23.79
CA LEU A 454 -3.98 -7.06 -24.25
C LEU A 454 -4.02 -5.52 -24.21
N CYS A 455 -3.55 -4.90 -23.12
CA CYS A 455 -3.53 -3.44 -22.97
C CYS A 455 -2.44 -2.75 -23.81
N GLU A 456 -1.30 -3.40 -24.04
CA GLU A 456 -0.21 -2.89 -24.90
C GLU A 456 -0.59 -2.93 -26.40
N THR A 457 -1.54 -3.79 -26.80
CA THR A 457 -2.02 -3.92 -28.17
C THR A 457 -2.75 -2.65 -28.65
N LYS A 458 -2.20 -2.01 -29.69
CA LYS A 458 -2.64 -0.70 -30.21
C LYS A 458 -2.76 -0.68 -31.74
N PHE A 459 -3.66 0.14 -32.26
CA PHE A 459 -3.85 0.36 -33.70
C PHE A 459 -3.87 1.86 -34.01
N GLY A 460 -2.82 2.34 -34.68
CA GLY A 460 -2.60 3.77 -34.89
C GLY A 460 -2.41 4.51 -33.56
N LYS A 461 -3.47 5.18 -33.08
CA LYS A 461 -3.50 5.93 -31.82
C LYS A 461 -4.41 5.31 -30.74
N THR A 462 -5.27 4.34 -31.08
CA THR A 462 -6.24 3.76 -30.14
C THR A 462 -5.71 2.47 -29.53
N HIS A 463 -6.12 2.20 -28.29
CA HIS A 463 -5.91 0.92 -27.60
C HIS A 463 -7.28 0.26 -27.34
N PRO A 464 -7.81 -0.56 -28.28
CA PRO A 464 -9.19 -1.06 -28.19
C PRO A 464 -9.51 -1.80 -26.89
N VAL A 465 -8.57 -2.59 -26.36
CA VAL A 465 -8.79 -3.31 -25.09
C VAL A 465 -8.74 -2.38 -23.89
N CYS A 466 -7.94 -1.30 -23.90
CA CYS A 466 -8.00 -0.28 -22.85
C CYS A 466 -9.37 0.41 -22.82
N ASN A 467 -9.91 0.78 -23.99
CA ASN A 467 -11.26 1.35 -24.13
C ASN A 467 -12.32 0.39 -23.56
N LEU A 468 -12.22 -0.91 -23.87
CA LEU A 468 -13.13 -1.93 -23.37
C LEU A 468 -13.01 -2.11 -21.84
N VAL A 469 -11.79 -2.16 -21.31
CA VAL A 469 -11.51 -2.27 -19.87
C VAL A 469 -12.09 -1.08 -19.09
N ALA A 470 -11.94 0.14 -19.60
CA ALA A 470 -12.46 1.35 -18.97
C ALA A 470 -13.98 1.50 -19.06
N SER A 471 -14.63 0.84 -20.03
CA SER A 471 -16.09 0.82 -20.21
C SER A 471 -16.78 -0.38 -19.53
N LEU A 472 -16.03 -1.28 -18.88
CA LEU A 472 -16.63 -2.36 -18.09
C LEU A 472 -17.54 -1.80 -16.97
N PRO A 473 -18.73 -2.40 -16.70
CA PRO A 473 -19.63 -1.94 -15.65
C PRO A 473 -19.04 -1.92 -14.23
N LEU A 474 -17.92 -2.64 -14.04
CA LEU A 474 -17.16 -2.71 -12.79
C LEU A 474 -15.77 -2.06 -12.91
N TRP A 475 -15.56 -1.13 -13.85
CA TRP A 475 -14.35 -0.29 -13.85
C TRP A 475 -14.25 0.53 -12.55
N MET A 476 -15.31 1.27 -12.23
CA MET A 476 -15.45 2.06 -11.01
C MET A 476 -16.80 1.75 -10.35
N PRO A 477 -16.88 0.71 -9.49
CA PRO A 477 -18.13 0.34 -8.82
C PRO A 477 -18.59 1.46 -7.87
N LYS A 478 -19.89 1.74 -7.86
CA LYS A 478 -20.50 2.64 -6.88
C LYS A 478 -20.54 1.97 -5.50
N SER A 479 -20.17 2.71 -4.45
CA SER A 479 -20.24 2.23 -3.07
C SER A 479 -21.64 1.76 -2.70
N LEU A 480 -21.75 0.59 -2.10
CA LEU A 480 -22.99 -0.04 -1.63
C LEU A 480 -23.13 0.04 -0.11
N SER A 481 -22.03 0.26 0.62
CA SER A 481 -22.01 0.41 2.07
C SER A 481 -20.96 1.44 2.54
N PRO A 482 -20.84 1.71 3.86
CA PRO A 482 -19.79 2.59 4.40
C PRO A 482 -18.34 2.11 4.20
N GLY A 483 -18.15 0.90 3.65
CA GLY A 483 -16.85 0.26 3.41
C GLY A 483 -16.34 0.43 1.97
N SER A 484 -16.41 1.65 1.45
CA SER A 484 -16.08 2.02 0.07
C SER A 484 -14.73 1.50 -0.43
N GLY A 485 -13.66 1.56 0.39
CA GLY A 485 -12.33 1.07 -0.01
C GLY A 485 -12.32 -0.45 -0.20
N ARG A 486 -12.91 -1.18 0.75
CA ARG A 486 -12.97 -2.65 0.71
C ARG A 486 -13.89 -3.18 -0.39
N GLU A 487 -14.94 -2.43 -0.72
CA GLU A 487 -15.80 -2.69 -1.88
C GLU A 487 -15.06 -2.43 -3.19
N LEU A 488 -14.41 -1.27 -3.34
CA LEU A 488 -13.63 -0.91 -4.52
C LEU A 488 -12.55 -1.96 -4.83
N GLN A 489 -11.76 -2.38 -3.83
CA GLN A 489 -10.77 -3.45 -3.97
C GLN A 489 -11.35 -4.77 -4.50
N ARG A 490 -12.55 -5.16 -4.06
CA ARG A 490 -13.13 -6.49 -4.34
C ARG A 490 -13.97 -6.54 -5.61
N LEU A 491 -14.65 -5.44 -5.90
CA LEU A 491 -15.63 -5.32 -6.97
C LEU A 491 -15.03 -4.71 -8.24
N SER A 492 -14.02 -3.85 -8.15
CA SER A 492 -13.45 -3.24 -9.36
C SER A 492 -12.68 -4.26 -10.21
N TYR A 493 -12.62 -4.00 -11.51
CA TYR A 493 -11.90 -4.84 -12.47
C TYR A 493 -10.40 -4.94 -12.12
N LEU A 494 -9.73 -3.79 -11.97
CA LEU A 494 -8.31 -3.74 -11.58
C LEU A 494 -8.08 -4.21 -10.13
N GLY A 495 -9.09 -4.14 -9.27
CA GLY A 495 -9.03 -4.56 -7.87
C GLY A 495 -8.63 -6.02 -7.67
N ALA A 496 -8.99 -6.89 -8.62
CA ALA A 496 -8.52 -8.27 -8.69
C ALA A 496 -6.98 -8.34 -8.74
N PHE A 497 -6.39 -7.66 -9.72
CA PHE A 497 -4.97 -7.74 -10.05
C PHE A 497 -4.09 -7.01 -9.03
N PHE A 498 -4.56 -5.88 -8.47
CA PHE A 498 -3.82 -5.15 -7.43
C PHE A 498 -3.81 -5.89 -6.08
N SER A 499 -4.66 -6.90 -5.85
CA SER A 499 -4.84 -7.54 -4.54
C SER A 499 -3.80 -8.62 -4.17
N PHE A 500 -2.83 -8.95 -5.04
CA PHE A 500 -1.76 -9.91 -4.70
C PHE A 500 -0.93 -9.42 -3.50
N SER A 501 -0.84 -10.23 -2.44
CA SER A 501 -0.32 -9.76 -1.15
C SER A 501 0.51 -10.83 -0.44
N VAL A 502 1.55 -10.38 0.27
CA VAL A 502 2.36 -11.23 1.16
C VAL A 502 1.90 -11.15 2.62
N PHE A 503 0.96 -10.26 2.93
CA PHE A 503 0.50 -10.00 4.29
C PHE A 503 -0.44 -11.10 4.78
N ALA A 504 -0.18 -11.62 5.98
CA ALA A 504 -0.93 -12.71 6.60
C ALA A 504 -2.41 -12.38 6.91
N GLU A 505 -2.76 -11.10 6.88
CA GLU A 505 -4.13 -10.59 6.98
C GLU A 505 -4.90 -10.63 5.64
N ASP A 506 -4.18 -10.70 4.52
CA ASP A 506 -4.71 -10.65 3.16
C ASP A 506 -4.78 -12.05 2.54
N ASP A 507 -3.69 -12.81 2.65
CA ASP A 507 -3.55 -14.16 2.12
C ASP A 507 -2.88 -15.11 3.12
N ALA A 508 -3.62 -16.14 3.54
CA ALA A 508 -3.12 -17.17 4.44
C ALA A 508 -2.22 -18.20 3.75
N LYS A 509 -2.37 -18.44 2.44
CA LYS A 509 -1.61 -19.45 1.68
C LYS A 509 -0.11 -19.18 1.75
N VAL A 510 0.28 -17.91 1.60
CA VAL A 510 1.67 -17.43 1.73
C VAL A 510 2.25 -17.79 3.10
N VAL A 511 1.47 -17.61 4.18
CA VAL A 511 1.88 -17.95 5.55
C VAL A 511 2.07 -19.47 5.71
N GLU A 512 1.14 -20.24 5.14
CA GLU A 512 1.11 -21.70 5.25
C GLU A 512 2.17 -22.38 4.38
N LYS A 513 2.56 -21.81 3.24
CA LYS A 513 3.67 -22.33 2.44
C LYS A 513 5.03 -21.94 3.02
N TYR A 514 5.27 -20.66 3.30
CA TYR A 514 6.62 -20.16 3.57
C TYR A 514 7.01 -20.07 5.06
N PHE A 515 6.04 -19.95 5.97
CA PHE A 515 6.30 -19.68 7.39
C PHE A 515 5.68 -20.74 8.35
N SER A 516 5.15 -21.85 7.81
CA SER A 516 4.51 -22.94 8.58
C SER A 516 5.47 -23.85 9.34
N GLY A 517 6.77 -23.81 9.03
CA GLY A 517 7.79 -24.67 9.63
C GLY A 517 7.90 -24.60 11.16
N PRO A 518 8.54 -25.60 11.79
CA PRO A 518 8.62 -25.71 13.25
C PRO A 518 9.48 -24.62 13.91
N ALA A 519 10.46 -24.06 13.19
CA ALA A 519 11.26 -22.91 13.58
C ALA A 519 11.48 -21.97 12.38
N ILE A 520 11.30 -20.67 12.57
CA ILE A 520 11.67 -19.63 11.60
C ILE A 520 13.07 -19.15 12.00
N THR A 521 14.10 -19.66 11.35
CA THR A 521 15.48 -19.18 11.51
C THR A 521 15.66 -17.88 10.74
N LEU A 522 16.49 -16.97 11.25
CA LEU A 522 16.74 -15.65 10.65
C LEU A 522 17.18 -15.73 9.18
N GLU A 523 18.05 -16.69 8.85
CA GLU A 523 18.59 -16.88 7.50
C GLU A 523 17.53 -17.37 6.50
N ASN A 524 16.84 -18.48 6.79
CA ASN A 524 15.72 -18.95 5.96
C ASN A 524 14.64 -17.85 5.79
N SER A 525 14.33 -17.10 6.86
CA SER A 525 13.37 -15.99 6.77
C SER A 525 13.86 -14.89 5.82
N ARG A 526 15.16 -14.59 5.77
CA ARG A 526 15.73 -13.60 4.83
C ARG A 526 15.61 -14.07 3.38
N VAL A 527 15.97 -15.32 3.10
CA VAL A 527 15.89 -15.90 1.74
C VAL A 527 14.45 -15.94 1.25
N VAL A 528 13.51 -16.36 2.13
CA VAL A 528 12.07 -16.32 1.85
C VAL A 528 11.58 -14.90 1.57
N SER A 529 11.94 -13.92 2.41
CA SER A 529 11.58 -12.52 2.20
C SER A 529 12.10 -12.00 0.86
N GLN A 530 13.33 -12.30 0.48
CA GLN A 530 13.91 -11.89 -0.82
C GLN A 530 13.16 -12.52 -2.00
N SER A 531 12.76 -13.78 -1.92
CA SER A 531 11.93 -14.44 -2.95
C SER A 531 10.55 -13.79 -3.08
N LEU A 532 9.90 -13.48 -1.95
CA LEU A 532 8.59 -12.81 -1.92
C LEU A 532 8.67 -11.35 -2.41
N GLN A 533 9.76 -10.65 -2.10
CA GLN A 533 10.05 -9.30 -2.60
C GLN A 533 10.25 -9.30 -4.12
N HIS A 534 10.98 -10.29 -4.67
CA HIS A 534 11.11 -10.44 -6.11
C HIS A 534 9.77 -10.75 -6.81
N TYR A 535 8.92 -11.60 -6.21
CA TYR A 535 7.57 -11.86 -6.73
C TYR A 535 6.67 -10.61 -6.69
N LEU A 536 6.71 -9.82 -5.61
CA LEU A 536 6.02 -8.54 -5.52
C LEU A 536 6.50 -7.57 -6.61
N GLU A 537 7.81 -7.39 -6.76
CA GLU A 537 8.41 -6.49 -7.75
C GLU A 537 7.99 -6.87 -9.18
N LEU A 538 8.04 -8.16 -9.55
CA LEU A 538 7.53 -8.65 -10.84
C LEU A 538 6.04 -8.35 -11.03
N GLY A 539 5.20 -8.66 -10.04
CA GLY A 539 3.76 -8.42 -10.13
C GLY A 539 3.42 -6.93 -10.29
N ARG A 540 4.15 -6.07 -9.57
CA ARG A 540 3.99 -4.61 -9.61
C ARG A 540 4.48 -4.00 -10.93
N GLN A 541 5.54 -4.53 -11.53
CA GLN A 541 6.00 -4.13 -12.87
C GLN A 541 4.92 -4.39 -13.94
N GLU A 542 4.26 -5.56 -13.93
CA GLU A 542 3.15 -5.82 -14.85
C GLU A 542 1.91 -4.94 -14.55
N LEU A 543 1.57 -4.70 -13.26
CA LEU A 543 0.51 -3.76 -12.88
C LEU A 543 0.77 -2.33 -13.39
N PHE A 544 2.02 -1.88 -13.38
CA PHE A 544 2.39 -0.60 -13.98
C PHE A 544 2.21 -0.60 -15.49
N LYS A 545 2.65 -1.63 -16.24
CA LYS A 545 2.41 -1.72 -17.70
C LYS A 545 0.93 -1.60 -18.05
N ILE A 546 0.07 -2.31 -17.30
CA ILE A 546 -1.39 -2.29 -17.47
C ILE A 546 -1.93 -0.86 -17.26
N LEU A 547 -1.69 -0.25 -16.09
CA LEU A 547 -2.25 1.08 -15.79
C LEU A 547 -1.64 2.18 -16.67
N HIS A 548 -0.33 2.10 -16.97
CA HIS A 548 0.37 3.02 -17.85
C HIS A 548 -0.18 2.96 -19.28
N SER A 549 -0.48 1.77 -19.82
CA SER A 549 -1.12 1.63 -21.15
C SER A 549 -2.52 2.26 -21.19
N ILE A 550 -3.30 2.15 -20.12
CA ILE A 550 -4.62 2.80 -20.00
C ILE A 550 -4.49 4.33 -19.84
N LEU A 551 -3.42 4.83 -19.20
CA LEU A 551 -3.13 6.27 -19.06
C LEU A 551 -2.54 6.90 -20.33
N LEU A 552 -1.73 6.17 -21.10
CA LEU A 552 -1.17 6.64 -22.37
C LEU A 552 -2.29 6.89 -23.38
N ASN A 553 -3.22 5.94 -23.52
CA ASN A 553 -4.38 6.04 -24.40
C ASN A 553 -5.29 7.23 -23.99
N GLY A 554 -5.42 8.21 -24.89
CA GLY A 554 -6.07 9.49 -24.59
C GLY A 554 -7.54 9.37 -24.20
N GLU A 555 -8.25 8.42 -24.79
CA GLU A 555 -9.67 8.15 -24.56
C GLU A 555 -9.96 7.57 -23.15
N THR A 556 -8.97 6.94 -22.51
CA THR A 556 -9.13 6.31 -21.18
C THR A 556 -8.37 6.99 -20.05
N ARG A 557 -7.56 8.02 -20.34
CA ARG A 557 -6.75 8.73 -19.35
C ARG A 557 -7.59 9.34 -18.22
N GLU A 558 -8.72 9.97 -18.54
CA GLU A 558 -9.64 10.53 -17.55
C GLU A 558 -10.31 9.45 -16.69
N ALA A 559 -10.67 8.31 -17.29
CA ALA A 559 -11.23 7.17 -16.55
C ALA A 559 -10.20 6.54 -15.59
N ALA A 560 -8.92 6.52 -15.96
CA ALA A 560 -7.81 6.08 -15.12
C ALA A 560 -7.46 7.06 -14.00
N LEU A 561 -7.38 8.36 -14.28
CA LEU A 561 -7.21 9.39 -13.24
C LEU A 561 -8.38 9.41 -12.25
N GLY A 562 -9.61 9.25 -12.75
CA GLY A 562 -10.81 9.06 -11.92
C GLY A 562 -10.73 7.80 -11.05
N TYR A 563 -10.24 6.68 -11.59
CA TYR A 563 -10.03 5.45 -10.82
C TYR A 563 -8.95 5.61 -9.73
N MET A 564 -7.81 6.24 -10.06
CA MET A 564 -6.74 6.53 -9.10
C MET A 564 -7.22 7.42 -7.96
N ALA A 565 -7.98 8.48 -8.27
CA ALA A 565 -8.61 9.33 -7.27
C ALA A 565 -9.67 8.62 -6.43
N ALA A 566 -10.49 7.76 -7.05
CA ALA A 566 -11.46 6.94 -6.32
C ALA A 566 -10.77 5.98 -5.33
N VAL A 567 -9.61 5.40 -5.69
CA VAL A 567 -8.81 4.57 -4.77
C VAL A 567 -8.31 5.38 -3.57
N VAL A 568 -7.81 6.61 -3.77
CA VAL A 568 -7.40 7.49 -2.65
C VAL A 568 -8.61 7.86 -1.78
N ASN A 569 -9.63 8.50 -2.36
CA ASN A 569 -10.78 9.05 -1.63
C ASN A 569 -11.58 7.98 -0.88
N ALA A 570 -11.73 6.77 -1.45
CA ALA A 570 -12.43 5.66 -0.80
C ALA A 570 -11.69 5.10 0.43
N ASN A 571 -10.42 5.46 0.63
CA ASN A 571 -9.52 4.93 1.65
C ASN A 571 -9.04 5.96 2.69
N MET A 572 -9.50 7.22 2.69
CA MET A 572 -9.06 8.25 3.67
C MET A 572 -9.12 7.78 5.15
N LYS A 573 -10.11 6.96 5.51
CA LYS A 573 -10.25 6.34 6.85
C LYS A 573 -9.03 5.49 7.28
N LYS A 574 -8.15 5.10 6.35
CA LYS A 574 -6.95 4.29 6.60
C LYS A 574 -5.87 5.04 7.38
N ALA A 575 -5.91 6.37 7.40
CA ALA A 575 -5.07 7.22 8.26
C ALA A 575 -5.43 7.12 9.76
N GLN A 576 -6.69 6.79 10.07
CA GLN A 576 -7.23 6.85 11.44
C GLN A 576 -6.45 5.96 12.42
N MET A 577 -6.25 6.46 13.65
CA MET A 577 -5.48 5.75 14.67
C MET A 577 -6.00 4.32 14.93
N GLN A 578 -7.31 4.07 14.84
CA GLN A 578 -7.90 2.72 14.92
C GLN A 578 -8.81 2.44 13.70
N THR A 579 -8.20 2.16 12.56
CA THR A 579 -8.88 1.74 11.32
C THR A 579 -9.67 0.43 11.49
N ASP A 580 -10.88 0.35 10.93
CA ASP A 580 -11.58 -0.94 10.69
C ASP A 580 -11.22 -1.49 9.29
N ASP A 581 -10.51 -2.63 9.25
CA ASP A 581 -10.13 -3.36 8.04
C ASP A 581 -11.32 -3.80 7.15
N ARG A 582 -12.56 -3.73 7.67
CA ARG A 582 -13.78 -3.97 6.90
C ARG A 582 -14.15 -2.81 5.99
N LEU A 583 -13.69 -1.60 6.29
CA LEU A 583 -14.11 -0.38 5.59
C LEU A 583 -13.11 0.03 4.49
N VAL A 584 -11.84 -0.30 4.66
CA VAL A 584 -10.72 0.12 3.81
C VAL A 584 -10.14 -1.04 3.00
N SER A 585 -9.36 -0.71 1.99
CA SER A 585 -8.54 -1.66 1.23
C SER A 585 -7.38 -2.17 2.07
N THR A 586 -6.94 -3.40 1.79
CA THR A 586 -5.86 -4.02 2.54
C THR A 586 -4.48 -3.42 2.27
N ASP A 587 -3.53 -3.72 3.16
CA ASP A 587 -2.16 -3.20 3.11
C ASP A 587 -1.44 -3.64 1.81
N GLY A 588 -1.62 -4.90 1.36
CA GLY A 588 -1.03 -5.36 0.11
C GLY A 588 -1.54 -4.61 -1.12
N PHE A 589 -2.87 -4.44 -1.23
CA PHE A 589 -3.48 -3.69 -2.34
C PHE A 589 -2.99 -2.24 -2.38
N MET A 590 -2.98 -1.56 -1.23
CA MET A 590 -2.57 -0.16 -1.13
C MET A 590 -1.08 0.02 -1.43
N LEU A 591 -0.21 -0.88 -0.95
CA LEU A 591 1.22 -0.85 -1.26
C LEU A 591 1.54 -1.17 -2.74
N ASN A 592 0.76 -2.04 -3.39
CA ASN A 592 0.88 -2.28 -4.83
C ASN A 592 0.44 -1.07 -5.66
N PHE A 593 -0.67 -0.42 -5.25
CA PHE A 593 -1.13 0.82 -5.87
C PHE A 593 -0.11 1.95 -5.70
N LEU A 594 0.42 2.14 -4.48
CA LEU A 594 1.50 3.07 -4.17
C LEU A 594 2.73 2.87 -5.07
N TRP A 595 3.20 1.64 -5.23
CA TRP A 595 4.36 1.33 -6.08
C TRP A 595 4.14 1.79 -7.53
N VAL A 596 2.96 1.53 -8.10
CA VAL A 596 2.63 1.95 -9.46
C VAL A 596 2.59 3.48 -9.58
N LEU A 597 2.07 4.18 -8.56
CA LEU A 597 2.09 5.63 -8.50
C LEU A 597 3.50 6.22 -8.35
N GLN A 598 4.38 5.61 -7.54
CA GLN A 598 5.80 5.96 -7.47
C GLN A 598 6.48 5.82 -8.85
N GLN A 599 6.20 4.74 -9.56
CA GLN A 599 6.79 4.46 -10.87
C GLN A 599 6.28 5.42 -11.97
N LEU A 600 5.02 5.86 -11.90
CA LEU A 600 4.48 6.94 -12.73
C LEU A 600 5.12 8.30 -12.37
N SER A 601 5.29 8.58 -11.08
CA SER A 601 5.88 9.83 -10.59
C SER A 601 7.39 9.96 -10.83
N THR A 602 8.09 8.87 -11.12
CA THR A 602 9.56 8.86 -11.34
C THR A 602 10.01 9.77 -12.50
N LYS A 603 9.11 10.10 -13.46
CA LYS A 603 9.40 11.02 -14.58
C LYS A 603 8.87 12.45 -14.38
N ILE A 604 8.26 12.74 -13.23
CA ILE A 604 7.68 14.06 -12.95
C ILE A 604 8.81 15.01 -12.49
N LYS A 605 9.02 16.09 -13.25
CA LYS A 605 9.85 17.19 -12.79
C LYS A 605 9.04 18.08 -11.83
N LEU A 606 9.63 18.44 -10.70
CA LEU A 606 8.98 19.30 -9.71
C LEU A 606 8.61 20.70 -10.23
N GLU A 607 9.33 21.22 -11.23
CA GLU A 607 8.99 22.46 -11.95
C GLU A 607 7.63 22.43 -12.69
N THR A 608 7.05 21.23 -12.88
CA THR A 608 5.77 21.02 -13.58
C THR A 608 4.59 20.73 -12.65
N VAL A 609 4.83 20.69 -11.33
CA VAL A 609 3.81 20.45 -10.31
C VAL A 609 3.32 21.80 -9.78
N ASP A 610 2.02 22.05 -9.88
CA ASP A 610 1.38 23.24 -9.30
C ASP A 610 1.30 23.08 -7.76
N PRO A 611 1.99 23.91 -6.95
CA PRO A 611 1.96 23.79 -5.50
C PRO A 611 0.58 24.05 -4.88
N THR A 612 -0.30 24.75 -5.61
CA THR A 612 -1.64 25.14 -5.14
C THR A 612 -2.74 24.13 -5.47
N TYR A 613 -2.41 23.03 -6.17
CA TYR A 613 -3.42 22.08 -6.69
C TYR A 613 -4.34 21.46 -5.62
N ILE A 614 -3.88 21.32 -4.37
CA ILE A 614 -4.73 20.81 -3.28
C ILE A 614 -5.87 21.77 -2.91
N PHE A 615 -5.80 23.04 -3.34
CA PHE A 615 -6.82 24.08 -3.21
C PHE A 615 -7.56 24.35 -4.53
N HIS A 616 -7.22 23.65 -5.61
CA HIS A 616 -7.80 23.86 -6.95
C HIS A 616 -9.24 23.32 -7.02
N PRO A 617 -10.23 24.02 -7.61
CA PRO A 617 -11.63 23.57 -7.65
C PRO A 617 -11.87 22.22 -8.36
N ARG A 618 -11.00 21.85 -9.30
CA ARG A 618 -10.97 20.52 -9.96
C ARG A 618 -9.96 19.54 -9.34
N CYS A 619 -9.50 19.76 -8.10
CA CYS A 619 -8.68 18.77 -7.41
C CYS A 619 -9.47 17.47 -7.27
N ARG A 620 -8.89 16.33 -7.67
CA ARG A 620 -9.59 15.04 -7.59
C ARG A 620 -9.57 14.42 -6.19
N ILE A 621 -8.81 15.01 -5.26
CA ILE A 621 -8.61 14.51 -3.91
C ILE A 621 -9.54 15.24 -2.94
N THR A 622 -10.32 14.52 -2.16
CA THR A 622 -11.26 15.09 -1.19
C THR A 622 -10.62 15.12 0.19
N LEU A 623 -10.11 16.29 0.59
CA LEU A 623 -9.69 16.51 1.99
C LEU A 623 -10.92 16.49 2.93
N PRO A 624 -10.80 15.90 4.13
CA PRO A 624 -11.77 16.08 5.20
C PRO A 624 -11.86 17.54 5.67
N ASN A 625 -13.03 17.95 6.17
CA ASN A 625 -13.23 19.29 6.74
C ASN A 625 -12.61 19.41 8.15
N ASP A 626 -12.37 18.28 8.81
CA ASP A 626 -11.71 18.10 10.09
C ASP A 626 -10.18 17.88 9.97
N GLU A 627 -9.63 17.92 8.76
CA GLU A 627 -8.19 17.77 8.50
C GLU A 627 -7.41 18.97 9.03
N THR A 628 -6.43 18.72 9.92
CA THR A 628 -5.64 19.78 10.56
C THR A 628 -4.66 20.43 9.59
N ARG A 629 -4.22 21.64 9.92
CA ARG A 629 -3.47 22.53 9.03
C ARG A 629 -2.16 22.94 9.65
N VAL A 630 -1.10 23.01 8.86
CA VAL A 630 0.27 23.24 9.34
C VAL A 630 0.35 24.50 10.21
N ASN A 631 -0.32 25.61 9.82
CA ASN A 631 -0.33 26.84 10.61
C ASN A 631 -1.57 27.74 10.44
N ALA A 632 -2.76 27.15 10.28
CA ALA A 632 -4.01 27.89 10.10
C ALA A 632 -5.17 27.26 10.90
N THR A 633 -6.22 28.02 11.19
CA THR A 633 -7.54 27.45 11.51
C THR A 633 -8.32 27.19 10.23
N MET A 634 -9.41 26.42 10.33
CA MET A 634 -10.34 26.27 9.19
C MET A 634 -11.10 27.56 8.85
N GLU A 635 -11.16 28.54 9.76
CA GLU A 635 -11.72 29.87 9.50
C GLU A 635 -10.75 30.67 8.61
N ASP A 636 -9.48 30.77 9.00
CA ASP A 636 -8.40 31.41 8.20
C ASP A 636 -8.30 30.80 6.79
N VAL A 637 -8.45 29.47 6.67
CA VAL A 637 -8.43 28.76 5.37
C VAL A 637 -9.67 29.07 4.54
N ASN A 638 -10.87 29.12 5.12
CA ASN A 638 -12.09 29.42 4.36
C ASN A 638 -12.11 30.87 3.86
N ASP A 639 -11.64 31.82 4.66
CA ASP A 639 -11.51 33.22 4.26
C ASP A 639 -10.47 33.38 3.14
N TRP A 640 -9.31 32.74 3.27
CA TRP A 640 -8.28 32.75 2.21
C TRP A 640 -8.74 32.03 0.94
N LEU A 641 -9.48 30.92 1.03
CA LEU A 641 -10.06 30.27 -0.16
C LEU A 641 -11.11 31.17 -0.83
N THR A 642 -11.87 31.94 -0.07
CA THR A 642 -12.84 32.91 -0.61
C THR A 642 -12.14 34.06 -1.33
N GLU A 643 -11.01 34.55 -0.80
CA GLU A 643 -10.09 35.50 -1.46
C GLU A 643 -9.50 34.90 -2.75
N LEU A 644 -9.08 33.63 -2.72
CA LEU A 644 -8.43 32.91 -3.83
C LEU A 644 -9.40 32.52 -4.97
N TYR A 645 -10.69 32.34 -4.67
CA TYR A 645 -11.76 32.05 -5.62
C TYR A 645 -12.49 33.32 -6.12
N GLY A 646 -11.92 34.52 -5.93
CA GLY A 646 -12.47 35.78 -6.42
C GLY A 646 -12.49 35.93 -7.95
N ASP A 647 -12.85 37.13 -8.44
CA ASP A 647 -13.21 37.41 -9.85
C ASP A 647 -12.21 36.95 -10.93
N GLN A 648 -10.93 36.76 -10.58
CA GLN A 648 -9.94 36.10 -11.43
C GLN A 648 -9.12 35.10 -10.60
N PRO A 649 -9.53 33.82 -10.54
CA PRO A 649 -8.79 32.80 -9.79
C PRO A 649 -7.43 32.52 -10.47
N PRO A 650 -6.32 32.41 -9.73
CA PRO A 650 -4.97 32.28 -10.30
C PRO A 650 -4.65 30.87 -10.84
N PHE A 651 -5.66 30.03 -11.02
CA PHE A 651 -5.53 28.60 -11.27
C PHE A 651 -5.34 28.27 -12.77
N SER A 652 -4.35 27.43 -13.06
CA SER A 652 -4.18 26.81 -14.38
C SER A 652 -4.88 25.45 -14.47
N GLU A 653 -5.27 24.99 -15.66
CA GLU A 653 -5.88 23.66 -15.79
C GLU A 653 -4.91 22.56 -15.31
N PRO A 654 -5.34 21.68 -14.36
CA PRO A 654 -4.46 20.65 -13.82
C PRO A 654 -3.93 19.71 -14.89
N LYS A 655 -2.60 19.56 -14.90
CA LYS A 655 -1.88 18.66 -15.81
C LYS A 655 -1.56 17.35 -15.11
N PHE A 656 -1.46 16.27 -15.88
CA PHE A 656 -1.11 14.93 -15.38
C PHE A 656 0.06 14.89 -14.36
N PRO A 657 1.18 15.62 -14.53
CA PRO A 657 2.26 15.64 -13.54
C PRO A 657 1.79 16.14 -12.16
N THR A 658 1.04 17.24 -12.10
CA THR A 658 0.44 17.74 -10.86
C THR A 658 -0.49 16.71 -10.24
N GLU A 659 -1.46 16.20 -11.01
CA GLU A 659 -2.46 15.27 -10.49
C GLU A 659 -1.84 13.96 -9.99
N CYS A 660 -0.92 13.39 -10.76
CA CYS A 660 -0.20 12.17 -10.41
C CYS A 660 0.70 12.37 -9.18
N PHE A 661 1.38 13.52 -9.05
CA PHE A 661 2.19 13.82 -7.87
C PHE A 661 1.36 13.85 -6.59
N PHE A 662 0.27 14.61 -6.55
CA PHE A 662 -0.58 14.69 -5.35
C PHE A 662 -1.32 13.38 -5.06
N LEU A 663 -1.77 12.63 -6.08
CA LEU A 663 -2.31 11.28 -5.89
C LEU A 663 -1.26 10.32 -5.30
N THR A 664 0.02 10.46 -5.70
CA THR A 664 1.13 9.67 -5.15
C THR A 664 1.43 10.05 -3.70
N LEU A 665 1.37 11.34 -3.33
CA LEU A 665 1.53 11.81 -1.96
C LEU A 665 0.44 11.26 -1.03
N HIS A 666 -0.82 11.36 -1.43
CA HIS A 666 -1.93 10.81 -0.63
C HIS A 666 -1.90 9.27 -0.61
N ALA A 667 -1.42 8.62 -1.67
CA ALA A 667 -1.17 7.17 -1.64
C ALA A 667 -0.01 6.78 -0.70
N HIS A 668 1.02 7.61 -0.48
CA HIS A 668 2.00 7.36 0.57
C HIS A 668 1.32 7.39 1.94
N HIS A 669 0.68 8.51 2.28
CA HIS A 669 -0.03 8.72 3.55
C HIS A 669 -0.97 7.57 3.90
N LEU A 670 -1.80 7.12 2.94
CA LEU A 670 -2.77 6.04 3.17
C LEU A 670 -2.17 4.62 3.13
N SER A 671 -0.95 4.42 2.65
CA SER A 671 -0.38 3.07 2.46
C SER A 671 0.82 2.78 3.36
N ILE A 672 1.84 3.65 3.36
CA ILE A 672 3.11 3.36 4.04
C ILE A 672 2.97 3.53 5.55
N LEU A 673 2.39 4.63 6.02
CA LEU A 673 2.31 4.93 7.46
C LEU A 673 1.32 4.04 8.22
N PRO A 674 0.11 3.73 7.72
CA PRO A 674 -0.75 2.73 8.34
C PRO A 674 -0.07 1.35 8.45
N SER A 675 0.73 0.97 7.46
CA SER A 675 1.55 -0.25 7.49
C SER A 675 2.65 -0.19 8.55
N CYS A 676 3.38 0.93 8.66
CA CYS A 676 4.39 1.17 9.69
C CYS A 676 3.78 1.17 11.11
N ARG A 677 2.68 1.90 11.31
CA ARG A 677 1.87 1.96 12.55
C ARG A 677 1.40 0.56 12.95
N ARG A 678 0.90 -0.25 12.00
CA ARG A 678 0.50 -1.66 12.19
C ARG A 678 1.68 -2.56 12.54
N TYR A 679 2.83 -2.40 11.88
CA TYR A 679 4.05 -3.16 12.17
C TYR A 679 4.58 -2.89 13.59
N ILE A 680 4.68 -1.62 14.00
CA ILE A 680 5.10 -1.22 15.34
C ILE A 680 4.16 -1.81 16.41
N ARG A 681 2.84 -1.75 16.19
CA ARG A 681 1.85 -2.37 17.11
C ARG A 681 2.02 -3.89 17.19
N ARG A 682 2.27 -4.57 16.06
CA ARG A 682 2.56 -6.02 16.02
C ARG A 682 3.81 -6.37 16.81
N LEU A 683 4.87 -5.56 16.76
CA LEU A 683 6.07 -5.74 17.59
C LEU A 683 5.79 -5.58 19.10
N ARG A 684 4.99 -4.59 19.51
CA ARG A 684 4.57 -4.43 20.92
C ARG A 684 3.82 -5.66 21.42
N ALA A 685 2.79 -6.08 20.69
CA ALA A 685 1.98 -7.26 21.03
C ALA A 685 2.79 -8.56 21.10
N ILE A 686 3.83 -8.72 20.26
CA ILE A 686 4.76 -9.86 20.34
C ILE A 686 5.56 -9.84 21.65
N ARG A 687 6.09 -8.67 22.05
CA ARG A 687 6.87 -8.53 23.30
C ARG A 687 6.02 -8.80 24.53
N GLU A 688 4.84 -8.18 24.60
CA GLU A 688 3.87 -8.32 25.70
C GLU A 688 3.37 -9.77 25.85
N LEU A 689 3.00 -10.42 24.75
CA LEU A 689 2.55 -11.80 24.75
C LEU A 689 3.69 -12.78 25.04
N ASN A 690 4.93 -12.47 24.63
CA ASN A 690 6.08 -13.28 25.03
C ASN A 690 6.38 -13.17 26.53
N ARG A 691 6.38 -11.95 27.11
CA ARG A 691 6.47 -11.72 28.57
C ARG A 691 5.43 -12.54 29.32
N THR A 692 4.16 -12.47 28.89
CA THR A 692 3.05 -13.27 29.44
C THR A 692 3.30 -14.78 29.37
N VAL A 693 3.90 -15.27 28.27
CA VAL A 693 4.27 -16.69 28.10
C VAL A 693 5.48 -17.08 28.94
N GLU A 694 6.42 -16.17 29.21
CA GLU A 694 7.55 -16.33 30.12
C GLU A 694 7.05 -16.44 31.57
N ASP A 695 6.29 -15.45 32.03
CA ASP A 695 5.77 -15.33 33.40
C ASP A 695 4.91 -16.55 33.78
N LEU A 696 4.10 -17.06 32.85
CA LEU A 696 3.29 -18.26 33.06
C LEU A 696 4.12 -19.55 33.19
N LYS A 697 5.26 -19.68 32.48
CA LYS A 697 6.20 -20.81 32.67
C LYS A 697 6.92 -20.67 34.01
N ASN A 698 7.44 -19.49 34.31
CA ASN A 698 8.29 -19.25 35.47
C ASN A 698 7.53 -19.49 36.78
N ASN A 699 6.23 -19.19 36.79
CA ASN A 699 5.34 -19.47 37.92
C ASN A 699 4.65 -20.86 37.86
N GLU A 700 5.03 -21.75 36.94
CA GLU A 700 4.37 -23.07 36.76
C GLU A 700 4.36 -23.90 38.05
N SER A 701 5.42 -23.83 38.85
CA SER A 701 5.50 -24.48 40.16
C SER A 701 4.39 -24.09 41.14
N GLN A 702 3.89 -22.85 41.07
CA GLN A 702 2.87 -22.31 41.97
C GLN A 702 1.44 -22.70 41.57
N TRP A 703 1.19 -22.93 40.28
CA TRP A 703 -0.16 -23.17 39.76
C TRP A 703 -0.40 -24.57 39.19
N LYS A 704 0.64 -25.37 38.92
CA LYS A 704 0.54 -26.71 38.30
C LYS A 704 -0.40 -27.69 39.02
N ASP A 705 -0.50 -27.55 40.34
CA ASP A 705 -1.27 -28.40 41.26
C ASP A 705 -2.55 -27.70 41.80
N SER A 706 -2.83 -26.48 41.32
CA SER A 706 -4.02 -25.71 41.69
C SER A 706 -5.28 -26.27 41.01
N PRO A 707 -6.49 -26.11 41.59
CA PRO A 707 -7.75 -26.34 40.87
C PRO A 707 -7.88 -25.54 39.56
N LEU A 708 -7.12 -24.45 39.39
CA LEU A 708 -7.05 -23.65 38.16
C LEU A 708 -6.00 -24.14 37.15
N ALA A 709 -5.24 -25.21 37.44
CA ALA A 709 -4.13 -25.68 36.61
C ALA A 709 -4.53 -25.91 35.15
N THR A 710 -5.68 -26.55 34.89
CA THR A 710 -6.18 -26.79 33.52
C THR A 710 -6.39 -25.48 32.77
N ARG A 711 -6.98 -24.46 33.42
CA ARG A 711 -7.18 -23.12 32.84
C ARG A 711 -5.86 -22.44 32.51
N HIS A 712 -4.84 -22.56 33.37
CA HIS A 712 -3.51 -21.99 33.10
C HIS A 712 -2.75 -22.75 31.99
N ARG A 713 -2.83 -24.08 31.94
CA ARG A 713 -2.28 -24.89 30.82
C ARG A 713 -2.95 -24.52 29.49
N GLU A 714 -4.27 -24.34 29.48
CA GLU A 714 -4.99 -23.84 28.31
C GLU A 714 -4.60 -22.41 27.93
N MET A 715 -4.52 -21.50 28.88
CA MET A 715 -4.11 -20.11 28.64
C MET A 715 -2.70 -20.05 28.04
N LEU A 716 -1.75 -20.77 28.64
CA LEU A 716 -0.39 -20.92 28.12
C LEU A 716 -0.36 -21.53 26.71
N LYS A 717 -1.23 -22.51 26.40
CA LYS A 717 -1.39 -23.07 25.04
C LYS A 717 -1.94 -22.01 24.06
N ARG A 718 -2.97 -21.25 24.45
CA ARG A 718 -3.57 -20.19 23.63
C ARG A 718 -2.56 -19.07 23.34
N CYS A 719 -1.87 -18.56 24.37
CA CYS A 719 -0.84 -17.54 24.23
C CYS A 719 0.34 -18.01 23.37
N LYS A 720 0.85 -19.24 23.55
CA LYS A 720 1.90 -19.83 22.69
C LYS A 720 1.44 -19.92 21.22
N THR A 721 0.19 -20.29 20.95
CA THR A 721 -0.36 -20.34 19.58
C THR A 721 -0.53 -18.95 18.97
N GLN A 722 -1.05 -17.98 19.72
CA GLN A 722 -1.17 -16.59 19.28
C GLN A 722 0.19 -15.96 19.00
N LEU A 723 1.20 -16.21 19.85
CA LEU A 723 2.58 -15.74 19.66
C LEU A 723 3.17 -16.33 18.36
N LYS A 724 3.02 -17.64 18.12
CA LYS A 724 3.42 -18.27 16.85
C LYS A 724 2.72 -17.64 15.64
N LYS A 725 1.42 -17.30 15.75
CA LYS A 725 0.71 -16.57 14.68
C LYS A 725 1.30 -15.18 14.46
N LEU A 726 1.47 -14.38 15.52
CA LEU A 726 2.00 -13.01 15.41
C LEU A 726 3.42 -12.97 14.84
N VAL A 727 4.30 -13.90 15.22
CA VAL A 727 5.66 -14.02 14.66
C VAL A 727 5.63 -14.37 13.17
N ARG A 728 4.70 -15.23 12.73
CA ARG A 728 4.48 -15.51 11.28
C ARG A 728 3.96 -14.26 10.54
N CYS A 729 2.95 -13.58 11.09
CA CYS A 729 2.47 -12.30 10.55
C CYS A 729 3.59 -11.24 10.49
N LYS A 730 4.52 -11.24 11.45
CA LYS A 730 5.69 -10.33 11.48
C LYS A 730 6.64 -10.65 10.33
N ALA A 731 6.99 -11.91 10.10
CA ALA A 731 7.84 -12.30 8.96
C ALA A 731 7.23 -11.96 7.60
N CYS A 732 5.91 -12.14 7.43
CA CYS A 732 5.17 -11.65 6.25
C CYS A 732 5.29 -10.13 6.05
N ALA A 733 5.21 -9.33 7.12
CA ALA A 733 5.38 -7.89 7.04
C ALA A 733 6.85 -7.47 6.83
N ASP A 734 7.83 -8.21 7.34
CA ASP A 734 9.24 -7.99 7.01
C ASP A 734 9.46 -8.09 5.49
N ALA A 735 8.88 -9.12 4.86
CA ALA A 735 8.94 -9.28 3.40
C ALA A 735 8.24 -8.11 2.66
N GLY A 736 7.02 -7.75 3.07
CA GLY A 736 6.19 -6.77 2.35
C GLY A 736 6.50 -5.29 2.59
N LEU A 737 7.11 -4.94 3.74
CA LEU A 737 7.31 -3.55 4.19
C LEU A 737 8.79 -3.18 4.40
N LEU A 738 9.66 -4.12 4.79
CA LEU A 738 11.10 -3.87 5.00
C LEU A 738 11.95 -4.23 3.77
N ASP A 739 11.34 -4.16 2.59
CA ASP A 739 12.02 -4.16 1.30
C ASP A 739 12.77 -2.83 1.13
N GLU A 740 14.10 -2.88 1.09
CA GLU A 740 14.93 -1.68 0.88
C GLU A 740 14.58 -0.95 -0.42
N SER A 741 14.19 -1.66 -1.48
CA SER A 741 13.88 -1.03 -2.76
C SER A 741 12.57 -0.24 -2.70
N LEU A 742 11.56 -0.74 -1.98
CA LEU A 742 10.34 0.02 -1.66
C LEU A 742 10.67 1.22 -0.76
N LEU A 743 11.44 1.02 0.31
CA LEU A 743 11.76 2.09 1.26
C LEU A 743 12.60 3.21 0.64
N ARG A 744 13.55 2.91 -0.26
CA ARG A 744 14.29 3.90 -1.05
C ARG A 744 13.39 4.67 -2.01
N ARG A 745 12.42 4.00 -2.66
CA ARG A 745 11.40 4.66 -3.50
C ARG A 745 10.51 5.60 -2.69
N CYS A 746 10.10 5.20 -1.48
CA CYS A 746 9.41 6.10 -0.54
C CYS A 746 10.28 7.29 -0.13
N LEU A 747 11.54 7.07 0.25
CA LEU A 747 12.44 8.15 0.68
C LEU A 747 12.69 9.17 -0.45
N ASN A 748 13.00 8.68 -1.66
CA ASN A 748 13.21 9.56 -2.82
C ASN A 748 11.94 10.33 -3.22
N PHE A 749 10.74 9.76 -3.06
CA PHE A 749 9.50 10.52 -3.25
C PHE A 749 9.29 11.56 -2.14
N TYR A 750 9.51 11.22 -0.86
CA TYR A 750 9.46 12.19 0.22
C TYR A 750 10.52 13.31 0.07
N GLY A 751 11.66 13.04 -0.57
CA GLY A 751 12.61 14.06 -1.01
C GLY A 751 11.98 15.11 -1.96
N LEU A 752 11.19 14.67 -2.94
CA LEU A 752 10.45 15.58 -3.83
C LEU A 752 9.35 16.36 -3.09
N VAL A 753 8.69 15.73 -2.09
CA VAL A 753 7.72 16.41 -1.22
C VAL A 753 8.40 17.48 -0.37
N ILE A 754 9.58 17.18 0.18
CA ILE A 754 10.41 18.14 0.91
C ILE A 754 10.82 19.32 0.02
N GLN A 755 11.32 19.06 -1.19
CA GLN A 755 11.65 20.11 -2.16
C GLN A 755 10.42 20.96 -2.52
N LEU A 756 9.22 20.39 -2.57
CA LEU A 756 7.98 21.15 -2.75
C LEU A 756 7.69 22.05 -1.55
N LEU A 757 7.72 21.50 -0.33
CA LEU A 757 7.46 22.24 0.90
C LEU A 757 8.45 23.40 1.08
N LEU A 758 9.74 23.17 0.83
CA LEU A 758 10.78 24.20 0.94
C LEU A 758 10.62 25.30 -0.12
N ARG A 759 10.17 24.98 -1.35
CA ARG A 759 9.82 25.98 -2.38
C ARG A 759 8.56 26.81 -2.06
N ILE A 760 7.61 26.25 -1.29
CA ILE A 760 6.43 27.00 -0.80
C ILE A 760 6.82 27.90 0.38
N LEU A 761 7.83 27.50 1.18
CA LEU A 761 8.37 28.28 2.30
C LEU A 761 9.23 29.47 1.84
N ASP A 762 10.22 29.22 0.97
CA ASP A 762 11.08 30.23 0.36
C ASP A 762 11.29 29.91 -1.15
N PRO A 763 10.75 30.75 -2.06
CA PRO A 763 10.98 30.60 -3.50
C PRO A 763 12.44 30.65 -3.94
N ALA A 764 13.38 31.11 -3.09
CA ALA A 764 14.82 31.06 -3.36
C ALA A 764 15.44 29.66 -3.28
N TYR A 765 14.68 28.62 -2.89
CA TYR A 765 15.17 27.23 -2.78
C TYR A 765 15.97 26.76 -4.02
N PRO A 766 17.22 26.28 -3.88
CA PRO A 766 17.85 25.80 -2.65
C PRO A 766 18.52 26.85 -1.75
N ASP A 767 18.73 28.08 -2.23
CA ASP A 767 19.48 29.14 -1.56
C ASP A 767 18.62 29.89 -0.52
N ILE A 768 18.00 29.15 0.41
CA ILE A 768 17.09 29.66 1.43
C ILE A 768 17.77 30.77 2.27
N THR A 769 17.10 31.91 2.38
CA THR A 769 17.58 33.03 3.21
C THR A 769 17.06 32.91 4.65
N LEU A 770 17.96 32.87 5.64
CA LEU A 770 17.59 32.82 7.07
C LEU A 770 18.01 34.10 7.83
N PRO A 771 17.23 34.52 8.86
CA PRO A 771 15.98 33.91 9.33
C PRO A 771 14.84 34.03 8.30
N LEU A 772 13.92 33.07 8.29
CA LEU A 772 12.73 33.16 7.45
C LEU A 772 11.89 34.38 7.85
N ASN A 773 10.97 34.79 6.96
CA ASN A 773 10.00 35.84 7.29
C ASN A 773 9.20 35.48 8.55
N SER A 774 8.77 36.48 9.32
CA SER A 774 7.85 36.27 10.44
C SER A 774 6.43 35.95 9.95
N ASP A 775 6.04 36.49 8.79
CA ASP A 775 4.77 36.18 8.13
C ASP A 775 4.88 34.87 7.35
N VAL A 776 4.15 33.85 7.79
CA VAL A 776 4.11 32.52 7.17
C VAL A 776 3.25 32.56 5.89
N PRO A 777 3.72 32.03 4.74
CA PRO A 777 2.94 32.02 3.51
C PRO A 777 1.59 31.32 3.69
N LYS A 778 0.47 32.00 3.33
CA LYS A 778 -0.90 31.46 3.45
C LYS A 778 -1.04 30.05 2.83
N VAL A 779 -0.41 29.83 1.66
CA VAL A 779 -0.37 28.53 0.97
C VAL A 779 0.21 27.43 1.87
N PHE A 780 1.35 27.69 2.53
CA PHE A 780 1.99 26.72 3.44
C PHE A 780 1.14 26.48 4.69
N ALA A 781 0.66 27.55 5.31
CA ALA A 781 -0.17 27.49 6.53
C ALA A 781 -1.45 26.66 6.34
N ALA A 782 -2.04 26.71 5.15
CA ALA A 782 -3.27 26.00 4.78
C ALA A 782 -3.08 24.54 4.32
N LEU A 783 -1.83 24.06 4.15
CA LEU A 783 -1.56 22.66 3.80
C LEU A 783 -2.08 21.70 4.88
N PRO A 784 -2.47 20.47 4.54
CA PRO A 784 -2.72 19.42 5.51
C PRO A 784 -1.48 19.19 6.38
N GLU A 785 -1.66 19.13 7.70
CA GLU A 785 -0.56 18.95 8.66
C GLU A 785 0.25 17.67 8.38
N PHE A 786 -0.42 16.62 7.93
CA PHE A 786 0.22 15.33 7.64
C PHE A 786 1.26 15.41 6.51
N TYR A 787 1.29 16.44 5.66
CA TYR A 787 2.37 16.60 4.66
C TYR A 787 3.75 16.75 5.34
N VAL A 788 3.78 17.24 6.59
CA VAL A 788 5.00 17.37 7.41
C VAL A 788 5.12 16.20 8.40
N GLU A 789 4.00 15.71 8.98
CA GLU A 789 4.00 14.53 9.87
C GLU A 789 4.50 13.28 9.14
N ASP A 790 4.08 13.07 7.89
CA ASP A 790 4.41 11.90 7.08
C ASP A 790 5.92 11.70 6.94
N VAL A 791 6.61 12.79 6.60
CA VAL A 791 8.06 12.82 6.44
C VAL A 791 8.72 12.47 7.78
N ALA A 792 8.25 13.05 8.89
CA ALA A 792 8.81 12.80 10.21
C ALA A 792 8.58 11.36 10.71
N GLU A 793 7.38 10.80 10.54
CA GLU A 793 7.09 9.41 10.93
C GLU A 793 7.80 8.40 10.03
N PHE A 794 7.89 8.64 8.72
CA PHE A 794 8.63 7.77 7.81
C PHE A 794 10.14 7.76 8.11
N LEU A 795 10.75 8.94 8.31
CA LEU A 795 12.16 9.06 8.72
C LEU A 795 12.40 8.33 10.04
N PHE A 796 11.56 8.56 11.06
CA PHE A 796 11.61 7.85 12.33
C PHE A 796 11.56 6.33 12.18
N PHE A 797 10.69 5.82 11.29
CA PHE A 797 10.58 4.40 10.99
C PHE A 797 11.86 3.83 10.35
N ILE A 798 12.38 4.45 9.28
CA ILE A 798 13.58 3.92 8.61
C ILE A 798 14.83 4.03 9.48
N VAL A 799 14.99 5.08 10.30
CA VAL A 799 16.09 5.20 11.27
C VAL A 799 16.11 4.03 12.26
N GLN A 800 14.94 3.55 12.70
CA GLN A 800 14.84 2.41 13.63
C GLN A 800 15.02 1.04 12.94
N TYR A 801 14.38 0.81 11.80
CA TYR A 801 14.26 -0.54 11.22
C TYR A 801 15.12 -0.79 9.98
N SER A 802 15.53 0.24 9.23
CA SER A 802 16.31 0.12 7.99
C SER A 802 17.22 1.33 7.72
N PRO A 803 18.12 1.72 8.67
CA PRO A 803 18.89 2.96 8.58
C PRO A 803 19.83 3.02 7.36
N GLN A 804 20.15 1.88 6.74
CA GLN A 804 20.92 1.83 5.49
C GLN A 804 20.21 2.49 4.29
N VAL A 805 18.90 2.76 4.38
CA VAL A 805 18.11 3.47 3.37
C VAL A 805 18.39 4.98 3.36
N LEU A 806 18.97 5.55 4.44
CA LEU A 806 19.23 7.00 4.59
C LEU A 806 20.42 7.53 3.76
N TYR A 807 20.99 6.71 2.86
CA TYR A 807 22.17 7.05 2.06
C TYR A 807 21.83 7.16 0.56
N GLU A 808 20.78 7.93 0.26
CA GLU A 808 20.24 8.19 -1.08
C GLU A 808 20.49 9.65 -1.52
N PRO A 809 20.37 10.02 -2.81
CA PRO A 809 20.71 11.37 -3.28
C PRO A 809 19.92 12.51 -2.60
N CYS A 810 18.66 12.28 -2.24
CA CYS A 810 17.79 13.25 -1.55
C CYS A 810 18.18 13.57 -0.09
N THR A 811 19.24 12.96 0.44
CA THR A 811 19.70 13.15 1.83
C THR A 811 19.97 14.62 2.16
N GLN A 812 20.46 15.42 1.20
CA GLN A 812 20.71 16.85 1.40
C GLN A 812 19.42 17.66 1.59
N ASP A 813 18.38 17.38 0.80
CA ASP A 813 17.06 18.01 0.94
C ASP A 813 16.47 17.71 2.34
N ILE A 814 16.60 16.46 2.79
CA ILE A 814 16.12 16.00 4.10
C ILE A 814 16.85 16.70 5.25
N VAL A 815 18.18 16.87 5.15
CA VAL A 815 18.97 17.61 6.15
C VAL A 815 18.56 19.09 6.19
N MET A 816 18.41 19.73 5.02
CA MET A 816 17.93 21.11 4.92
C MET A 816 16.56 21.27 5.58
N PHE A 817 15.62 20.37 5.28
CA PHE A 817 14.28 20.36 5.87
C PHE A 817 14.29 20.22 7.39
N LEU A 818 15.01 19.22 7.92
CA LEU A 818 15.08 19.01 9.38
C LEU A 818 15.65 20.25 10.07
N VAL A 819 16.70 20.87 9.54
CA VAL A 819 17.28 22.08 10.13
C VAL A 819 16.35 23.30 9.99
N VAL A 820 15.75 23.53 8.81
CA VAL A 820 14.85 24.67 8.59
C VAL A 820 13.60 24.59 9.47
N MET A 821 12.96 23.42 9.58
CA MET A 821 11.75 23.25 10.39
C MET A 821 12.05 23.27 11.90
N LEU A 822 13.20 22.75 12.35
CA LEU A 822 13.62 22.82 13.76
C LEU A 822 14.09 24.22 14.18
N CYS A 823 14.61 25.04 13.26
CA CYS A 823 14.97 26.42 13.55
C CYS A 823 13.76 27.37 13.50
N ASN A 824 12.84 27.21 12.55
CA ASN A 824 11.73 28.14 12.32
C ASN A 824 10.39 27.61 12.86
N GLN A 825 10.36 27.19 14.12
CA GLN A 825 9.24 26.46 14.75
C GLN A 825 7.90 27.20 14.72
N ASN A 826 7.90 28.54 14.59
CA ASN A 826 6.71 29.37 14.41
C ASN A 826 5.93 29.06 13.11
N TYR A 827 6.52 28.30 12.19
CA TYR A 827 5.86 27.80 10.98
C TYR A 827 4.98 26.57 11.22
N ILE A 828 5.04 25.92 12.39
CA ILE A 828 4.20 24.77 12.76
C ILE A 828 3.38 25.13 14.00
N ARG A 829 2.04 25.07 13.90
CA ARG A 829 1.15 25.38 15.03
C ARG A 829 1.10 24.28 16.10
N ASN A 830 1.32 23.03 15.72
CA ASN A 830 1.28 21.89 16.63
C ASN A 830 2.66 21.62 17.27
N PRO A 831 2.83 21.82 18.60
CA PRO A 831 4.10 21.54 19.26
C PRO A 831 4.46 20.05 19.23
N TYR A 832 3.49 19.14 19.11
CA TYR A 832 3.76 17.70 19.02
C TYR A 832 4.41 17.29 17.70
N LEU A 833 4.14 18.01 16.61
CA LEU A 833 4.81 17.81 15.32
C LEU A 833 6.26 18.32 15.36
N VAL A 834 6.52 19.46 16.00
CA VAL A 834 7.89 19.93 16.29
C VAL A 834 8.62 18.93 17.19
N ALA A 835 7.97 18.42 18.23
CA ALA A 835 8.51 17.36 19.08
C ALA A 835 8.83 16.07 18.30
N LYS A 836 8.05 15.73 17.26
CA LYS A 836 8.33 14.59 16.39
C LYS A 836 9.57 14.80 15.52
N LEU A 837 9.80 16.03 15.02
CA LEU A 837 11.05 16.38 14.32
C LEU A 837 12.27 16.31 15.26
N VAL A 838 12.12 16.75 16.52
CA VAL A 838 13.15 16.59 17.56
C VAL A 838 13.40 15.11 17.88
N GLU A 839 12.36 14.28 17.94
CA GLU A 839 12.49 12.82 18.12
C GLU A 839 13.23 12.17 16.93
N VAL A 840 13.01 12.60 15.68
CA VAL A 840 13.80 12.14 14.53
C VAL A 840 15.28 12.49 14.70
N MET A 841 15.61 13.73 15.08
CA MET A 841 17.01 14.13 15.31
C MET A 841 17.66 13.40 16.51
N PHE A 842 16.88 13.09 17.54
CA PHE A 842 17.34 12.25 18.65
C PHE A 842 17.61 10.81 18.20
N MET A 843 16.72 10.21 17.41
CA MET A 843 16.88 8.83 16.92
C MET A 843 18.04 8.68 15.92
N THR A 844 18.42 9.74 15.19
CA THR A 844 19.56 9.71 14.26
C THR A 844 20.91 9.91 14.94
N ASN A 845 20.93 10.35 16.20
CA ASN A 845 22.13 10.60 16.98
C ASN A 845 23.01 9.33 17.09
N PRO A 846 24.34 9.40 16.87
CA PRO A 846 25.24 8.24 16.96
C PRO A 846 25.17 7.48 18.30
N ALA A 847 24.85 8.17 19.40
CA ALA A 847 24.70 7.57 20.73
C ALA A 847 23.40 6.74 20.90
N VAL A 848 22.43 6.91 19.99
CA VAL A 848 21.14 6.19 19.97
C VAL A 848 21.14 5.17 18.83
N GLN A 849 21.59 5.56 17.64
CA GLN A 849 21.72 4.72 16.45
C GLN A 849 23.11 4.93 15.81
N PRO A 850 24.12 4.09 16.14
CA PRO A 850 25.46 4.23 15.56
C PRO A 850 25.49 4.15 14.03
N ARG A 851 24.49 3.52 13.40
CA ARG A 851 24.39 3.36 11.95
C ARG A 851 24.06 4.65 11.20
N THR A 852 23.57 5.69 11.87
CA THR A 852 23.19 6.97 11.25
C THR A 852 24.21 8.09 11.45
N GLN A 853 25.40 7.77 11.98
CA GLN A 853 26.45 8.75 12.29
C GLN A 853 26.67 9.78 11.18
N LYS A 854 26.96 9.34 9.95
CA LYS A 854 27.18 10.24 8.80
C LYS A 854 26.01 11.17 8.48
N PHE A 855 24.78 10.72 8.72
CA PHE A 855 23.58 11.53 8.49
C PHE A 855 23.43 12.59 9.58
N PHE A 856 23.72 12.24 10.84
CA PHE A 856 23.75 13.20 11.94
C PHE A 856 24.88 14.23 11.77
N GLU A 857 26.07 13.80 11.32
CA GLU A 857 27.19 14.69 10.98
C GLU A 857 26.82 15.71 9.90
N MET A 858 25.99 15.35 8.92
CA MET A 858 25.46 16.30 7.93
C MET A 858 24.50 17.33 8.54
N ILE A 859 23.65 16.95 9.50
CA ILE A 859 22.75 17.87 10.23
C ILE A 859 23.58 18.80 11.14
N GLU A 860 24.52 18.25 11.89
CA GLU A 860 25.33 18.98 12.86
C GLU A 860 26.24 20.03 12.19
N ASN A 861 26.89 19.68 11.08
CA ASN A 861 27.80 20.58 10.38
C ASN A 861 27.09 21.46 9.32
N HIS A 862 25.75 21.44 9.25
CA HIS A 862 25.01 22.27 8.31
C HIS A 862 25.17 23.77 8.65
N PRO A 863 25.42 24.68 7.68
CA PRO A 863 25.73 26.10 7.97
C PRO A 863 24.63 26.90 8.70
N LEU A 864 23.39 26.39 8.70
CA LEU A 864 22.25 26.95 9.43
C LEU A 864 22.12 26.33 10.84
N SER A 865 22.57 25.08 11.00
CA SER A 865 22.53 24.32 12.25
C SER A 865 23.50 24.92 13.28
N THR A 866 24.75 25.15 12.86
CA THR A 866 25.80 25.77 13.69
C THR A 866 25.51 27.19 14.16
N LYS A 867 24.48 27.86 13.61
CA LYS A 867 24.09 29.24 13.95
C LYS A 867 22.77 29.36 14.70
N LEU A 868 21.79 28.50 14.40
CA LEU A 868 20.39 28.70 14.82
C LEU A 868 19.77 27.51 15.55
N LEU A 869 20.36 26.31 15.47
CA LEU A 869 19.74 25.12 16.07
C LEU A 869 19.79 25.14 17.60
N VAL A 870 20.92 25.59 18.18
CA VAL A 870 21.09 25.74 19.63
C VAL A 870 20.03 26.65 20.26
N PRO A 871 19.86 27.94 19.85
CA PRO A 871 18.86 28.82 20.44
C PRO A 871 17.42 28.34 20.18
N SER A 872 17.15 27.77 19.00
CA SER A 872 15.80 27.27 18.68
C SER A 872 15.41 26.04 19.52
N LEU A 873 16.35 25.13 19.80
CA LEU A 873 16.13 24.01 20.72
C LEU A 873 16.01 24.48 22.18
N MET A 874 16.76 25.50 22.61
CA MET A 874 16.62 26.08 23.97
C MET A 874 15.25 26.74 24.15
N LYS A 875 14.78 27.49 23.14
CA LYS A 875 13.43 28.06 23.11
C LYS A 875 12.36 26.95 23.17
N PHE A 876 12.49 25.89 22.35
CA PHE A 876 11.51 24.80 22.35
C PHE A 876 11.44 24.09 23.70
N TYR A 877 12.59 23.85 24.36
CA TYR A 877 12.66 23.29 25.71
C TYR A 877 11.83 24.10 26.72
N THR A 878 11.80 25.43 26.61
CA THR A 878 10.97 26.29 27.47
C THR A 878 9.50 26.34 27.05
N ASP A 879 9.22 26.36 25.75
CA ASP A 879 7.86 26.52 25.23
C ASP A 879 6.99 25.27 25.47
N VAL A 880 7.58 24.07 25.52
CA VAL A 880 6.85 22.81 25.85
C VAL A 880 6.41 22.66 27.32
N GLU A 881 6.57 23.69 28.16
CA GLU A 881 6.02 23.68 29.52
C GLU A 881 4.49 23.77 29.56
N HIS A 882 3.86 24.35 28.52
CA HIS A 882 2.42 24.58 28.43
C HIS A 882 1.91 24.23 27.01
N THR A 883 1.67 22.95 26.74
CA THR A 883 1.17 22.49 25.42
C THR A 883 -0.35 22.37 25.36
N GLY A 884 -1.04 22.43 26.50
CA GLY A 884 -2.50 22.40 26.63
C GLY A 884 -3.15 21.02 26.51
N ALA A 885 -2.37 19.95 26.49
CA ALA A 885 -2.86 18.57 26.33
C ALA A 885 -2.98 17.83 27.67
N THR A 886 -3.92 16.89 27.77
CA THR A 886 -4.15 16.11 29.01
C THR A 886 -2.98 15.21 29.46
N SER A 887 -1.99 14.96 28.59
CA SER A 887 -0.76 14.20 28.88
C SER A 887 0.50 15.07 29.06
N GLU A 888 0.38 16.40 28.90
CA GLU A 888 1.53 17.32 28.71
C GLU A 888 2.61 17.22 29.79
N PHE A 889 2.19 16.92 31.03
CA PHE A 889 3.08 16.79 32.17
C PHE A 889 4.17 15.73 31.98
N TYR A 890 3.85 14.60 31.33
CA TYR A 890 4.81 13.52 31.07
C TYR A 890 5.53 13.69 29.72
N ASP A 891 4.81 14.20 28.71
CA ASP A 891 5.34 14.39 27.36
C ASP A 891 6.50 15.41 27.36
N LYS A 892 6.40 16.50 28.13
CA LYS A 892 7.46 17.52 28.21
C LYS A 892 8.81 16.95 28.64
N PHE A 893 8.84 16.04 29.61
CA PHE A 893 10.10 15.42 30.07
C PHE A 893 10.73 14.56 28.96
N THR A 894 9.91 13.89 28.15
CA THR A 894 10.37 13.07 27.00
C THR A 894 11.05 13.95 25.96
N ILE A 895 10.40 15.05 25.60
CA ILE A 895 10.94 16.05 24.65
C ILE A 895 12.24 16.64 25.18
N ARG A 896 12.26 17.01 26.46
CA ARG A 896 13.44 17.58 27.14
C ARG A 896 14.61 16.60 27.25
N TYR A 897 14.34 15.31 27.44
CA TYR A 897 15.36 14.25 27.38
C TYR A 897 15.96 14.10 25.97
N HIS A 898 15.14 14.16 24.91
CA HIS A 898 15.60 14.17 23.52
C HIS A 898 16.50 15.39 23.24
N ILE A 899 16.03 16.60 23.56
CA ILE A 899 16.82 17.86 23.41
C ILE A 899 18.13 17.79 24.19
N SER A 900 18.12 17.34 25.45
CA SER A 900 19.34 17.24 26.27
C SER A 900 20.36 16.26 25.71
N THR A 901 19.91 15.20 25.04
CA THR A 901 20.81 14.24 24.38
C THR A 901 21.38 14.82 23.08
N ILE A 902 20.57 15.57 22.31
CA ILE A 902 21.05 16.32 21.14
C ILE A 902 22.11 17.35 21.54
N PHE A 903 21.87 18.16 22.59
CA PHE A 903 22.83 19.14 23.08
C PHE A 903 24.16 18.53 23.53
N LYS A 904 24.17 17.32 24.10
CA LYS A 904 25.41 16.62 24.45
C LYS A 904 26.28 16.28 23.24
N SER A 905 25.67 16.03 22.09
CA SER A 905 26.41 15.84 20.82
C SER A 905 26.83 17.18 20.23
N LEU A 906 25.92 18.17 20.12
CA LEU A 906 26.28 19.50 19.60
C LEU A 906 27.41 20.16 20.40
N TRP A 907 27.49 19.94 21.73
CA TRP A 907 28.59 20.42 22.57
C TRP A 907 29.92 19.68 22.36
N GLN A 908 29.93 18.49 21.76
CA GLN A 908 31.17 17.81 21.35
C GLN A 908 31.75 18.42 20.07
N ASN A 909 30.93 19.06 19.23
CA ASN A 909 31.38 19.75 18.03
C ASN A 909 31.67 21.24 18.30
N ILE A 910 32.95 21.61 18.16
CA ILE A 910 33.47 22.96 18.42
C ILE A 910 32.73 24.04 17.59
N ALA A 911 32.17 23.71 16.42
CA ALA A 911 31.44 24.65 15.57
C ALA A 911 30.21 25.27 16.25
N HIS A 912 29.61 24.60 17.26
CA HIS A 912 28.44 25.10 17.99
C HIS A 912 28.83 25.92 19.24
N HIS A 913 30.09 25.85 19.70
CA HIS A 913 30.53 26.47 20.96
C HIS A 913 30.31 27.99 20.99
N GLY A 914 30.51 28.67 19.85
CA GLY A 914 30.27 30.11 19.73
C GLY A 914 28.83 30.49 20.05
N THR A 915 27.85 29.82 19.42
CA THR A 915 26.43 30.10 19.62
C THR A 915 25.94 29.67 21.02
N PHE A 916 26.47 28.59 21.60
CA PHE A 916 26.24 28.29 23.02
C PHE A 916 26.74 29.41 23.94
N MET A 917 27.90 30.01 23.65
CA MET A 917 28.45 31.14 24.41
C MET A 917 27.67 32.45 24.20
N GLU A 918 27.15 32.70 23.00
CA GLU A 918 26.33 33.89 22.70
C GLU A 918 25.01 33.85 23.48
N GLU A 919 24.31 32.70 23.50
CA GLU A 919 23.12 32.49 24.34
C GLU A 919 23.46 32.51 25.84
N PHE A 920 24.58 31.92 26.28
CA PHE A 920 24.99 32.00 27.69
C PHE A 920 25.19 33.44 28.18
N ASN A 921 25.85 34.28 27.37
CA ASN A 921 26.22 35.64 27.77
C ASN A 921 25.09 36.68 27.58
N SER A 922 24.10 36.42 26.72
CA SER A 922 23.06 37.40 26.35
C SER A 922 21.61 36.90 26.45
N GLY A 923 21.41 35.58 26.56
CA GLY A 923 20.13 34.92 26.38
C GLY A 923 19.15 35.09 27.54
N LYS A 924 18.13 35.94 27.33
CA LYS A 924 16.88 35.84 28.12
C LYS A 924 16.24 34.45 28.00
N GLN A 925 16.48 33.75 26.88
CA GLN A 925 16.04 32.37 26.69
C GLN A 925 16.95 31.38 27.44
N PHE A 926 18.27 31.55 27.42
CA PHE A 926 19.18 30.74 28.26
C PHE A 926 18.79 30.75 29.75
N VAL A 927 18.48 31.93 30.32
CA VAL A 927 18.03 32.02 31.73
C VAL A 927 16.71 31.26 31.95
N ARG A 928 15.75 31.34 31.03
CA ARG A 928 14.50 30.57 31.10
C ARG A 928 14.75 29.06 30.97
N TYR A 929 15.59 28.65 30.04
CA TYR A 929 16.01 27.27 29.81
C TYR A 929 16.63 26.66 31.06
N ILE A 930 17.62 27.32 31.66
CA ILE A 930 18.25 26.87 32.91
C ILE A 930 17.24 26.80 34.07
N ASN A 931 16.32 27.76 34.19
CA ASN A 931 15.29 27.71 35.24
C ASN A 931 14.33 26.52 35.06
N MET A 932 13.91 26.19 33.83
CA MET A 932 13.08 24.99 33.59
C MET A 932 13.88 23.70 33.84
N LEU A 933 15.11 23.61 33.33
CA LEU A 933 16.06 22.51 33.54
C LEU A 933 16.29 22.21 35.03
N ILE A 934 16.38 23.25 35.86
CA ILE A 934 16.51 23.17 37.32
C ILE A 934 15.23 22.63 37.98
N ASN A 935 14.07 23.16 37.61
CA ASN A 935 12.78 22.70 38.14
C ASN A 935 12.55 21.22 37.79
N ASP A 936 12.82 20.83 36.53
CA ASP A 936 12.73 19.44 36.06
C ASP A 936 13.69 18.52 36.82
N THR A 937 14.95 18.93 36.98
CA THR A 937 15.97 18.11 37.69
C THR A 937 15.58 17.90 39.15
N THR A 938 15.01 18.92 39.80
CA THR A 938 14.54 18.84 41.20
C THR A 938 13.36 17.87 41.31
N PHE A 939 12.31 18.09 40.51
CA PHE A 939 11.12 17.24 40.51
C PHE A 939 11.42 15.77 40.18
N LEU A 940 12.21 15.52 39.12
CA LEU A 940 12.56 14.15 38.73
C LEU A 940 13.42 13.45 39.78
N LEU A 941 14.30 14.18 40.48
CA LEU A 941 15.09 13.61 41.57
C LEU A 941 14.19 13.21 42.75
N ASP A 942 13.32 14.11 43.21
CA ASP A 942 12.42 13.86 44.34
C ASP A 942 11.45 12.70 44.05
N GLU A 943 10.77 12.69 42.90
CA GLU A 943 9.85 11.61 42.51
C GLU A 943 10.60 10.27 42.31
N SER A 944 11.87 10.31 41.87
CA SER A 944 12.69 9.10 41.74
C SER A 944 13.11 8.53 43.10
N LEU A 945 13.44 9.38 44.07
CA LEU A 945 13.78 8.99 45.44
C LEU A 945 12.56 8.49 46.20
N GLU A 946 11.39 9.13 46.03
CA GLU A 946 10.15 8.63 46.61
C GLU A 946 9.75 7.29 45.98
N SER A 947 9.84 7.14 44.65
CA SER A 947 9.60 5.87 43.97
C SER A 947 10.54 4.75 44.43
N LEU A 948 11.83 5.03 44.63
CA LEU A 948 12.78 4.07 45.23
C LEU A 948 12.41 3.70 46.66
N LYS A 949 11.95 4.65 47.48
CA LYS A 949 11.46 4.40 48.84
C LYS A 949 10.21 3.50 48.83
N ARG A 950 9.21 3.79 47.99
CA ARG A 950 8.01 2.94 47.79
C ARG A 950 8.41 1.51 47.40
N ILE A 951 9.38 1.36 46.47
CA ILE A 951 9.91 0.05 46.05
C ILE A 951 10.61 -0.68 47.21
N HIS A 952 11.40 0.02 48.02
CA HIS A 952 12.08 -0.57 49.18
C HIS A 952 11.10 -1.03 50.25
N GLU A 953 10.08 -0.23 50.56
CA GLU A 953 9.01 -0.58 51.51
C GLU A 953 8.27 -1.85 51.08
N VAL A 954 7.92 -1.97 49.79
CA VAL A 954 7.32 -3.19 49.23
C VAL A 954 8.28 -4.39 49.31
N GLN A 955 9.58 -4.19 49.07
CA GLN A 955 10.58 -5.25 49.22
C GLN A 955 10.75 -5.70 50.69
N GLU A 956 10.51 -4.82 51.67
CA GLU A 956 10.48 -5.17 53.10
C GLU A 956 9.20 -5.93 53.46
N GLU A 957 8.02 -5.47 53.00
CA GLU A 957 6.75 -6.19 53.14
C GLU A 957 6.85 -7.63 52.57
N MET A 958 7.46 -7.80 51.39
CA MET A 958 7.69 -9.09 50.74
C MET A 958 8.66 -10.01 51.50
N LYS A 959 9.59 -9.48 52.31
CA LYS A 959 10.45 -10.32 53.17
C LYS A 959 9.62 -10.93 54.30
N ASN A 960 8.64 -10.21 54.84
CA ASN A 960 7.80 -10.67 55.94
C ASN A 960 6.63 -11.55 55.45
N LYS A 961 6.95 -12.77 54.99
CA LYS A 961 5.99 -13.74 54.44
C LYS A 961 4.73 -13.93 55.29
N GLU A 962 4.85 -13.97 56.61
CA GLU A 962 3.70 -14.21 57.50
C GLU A 962 2.67 -13.07 57.43
N GLN A 963 3.10 -11.82 57.28
CA GLN A 963 2.19 -10.69 57.06
C GLN A 963 1.77 -10.58 55.59
N TRP A 964 2.67 -10.88 54.65
CA TRP A 964 2.42 -10.82 53.21
C TRP A 964 1.33 -11.82 52.77
N ASP A 965 1.38 -13.06 53.24
CA ASP A 965 0.39 -14.10 52.93
C ASP A 965 -0.97 -13.86 53.62
N GLN A 966 -1.03 -12.98 54.63
CA GLN A 966 -2.26 -12.52 55.26
C GLN A 966 -2.93 -11.33 54.53
N LEU A 967 -2.23 -10.66 53.60
CA LEU A 967 -2.84 -9.59 52.80
C LEU A 967 -3.86 -10.17 51.80
N PRO A 968 -5.04 -9.53 51.61
CA PRO A 968 -5.99 -9.97 50.59
C PRO A 968 -5.33 -9.96 49.21
N ARG A 969 -5.38 -11.06 48.46
CA ARG A 969 -4.73 -11.19 47.14
C ARG A 969 -5.08 -10.09 46.13
N VAL A 970 -6.25 -9.46 46.28
CA VAL A 970 -6.65 -8.29 45.49
C VAL A 970 -5.77 -7.08 45.81
N ARG A 971 -5.43 -6.83 47.08
CA ARG A 971 -4.43 -5.83 47.50
C ARG A 971 -3.04 -6.19 47.02
N THR A 972 -2.61 -7.45 47.16
CA THR A 972 -1.27 -7.88 46.72
C THR A 972 -1.08 -7.63 45.22
N ALA A 973 -2.08 -8.01 44.40
CA ALA A 973 -2.08 -7.76 42.97
C ALA A 973 -2.27 -6.26 42.62
N SER A 974 -3.11 -5.52 43.35
CA SER A 974 -3.29 -4.09 43.09
C SER A 974 -2.09 -3.25 43.52
N GLN A 975 -1.41 -3.57 44.63
CA GLN A 975 -0.17 -2.90 45.04
C GLN A 975 0.94 -3.17 44.03
N PHE A 976 1.12 -4.42 43.59
CA PHE A 976 2.07 -4.71 42.50
C PHE A 976 1.70 -4.00 41.18
N SER A 977 0.42 -3.96 40.80
CA SER A 977 0.00 -3.28 39.58
C SER A 977 0.12 -1.76 39.69
N HIS A 978 -0.20 -1.16 40.83
CA HIS A 978 -0.21 0.29 41.06
C HIS A 978 1.22 0.83 41.20
N ASN A 979 2.09 0.12 41.95
CA ASN A 979 3.48 0.53 42.15
C ASN A 979 4.36 0.36 40.90
N PHE A 980 3.91 -0.42 39.90
CA PHE A 980 4.59 -0.51 38.60
C PHE A 980 3.87 0.28 37.48
N ALA A 981 2.54 0.25 37.39
CA ALA A 981 1.80 0.79 36.22
C ALA A 981 1.16 2.17 36.41
N ASP A 982 0.85 2.62 37.63
CA ASP A 982 0.20 3.93 37.85
C ASP A 982 1.21 5.10 37.84
N ASN A 983 2.50 4.81 37.64
CA ASN A 983 3.53 5.81 37.40
C ASN A 983 4.34 5.46 36.14
N PRO A 984 4.05 6.05 34.96
CA PRO A 984 4.72 5.70 33.70
C PRO A 984 6.22 6.03 33.70
N LEU A 985 6.67 6.87 34.64
CA LEU A 985 8.07 7.14 34.97
C LEU A 985 8.83 5.91 35.53
N VAL A 986 8.11 4.90 36.05
CA VAL A 986 8.67 3.70 36.71
C VAL A 986 8.69 2.48 35.79
N ASP A 987 7.59 2.12 35.10
CA ASP A 987 7.56 0.93 34.21
C ASP A 987 8.46 1.09 32.97
N THR A 988 8.82 2.33 32.62
CA THR A 988 9.82 2.66 31.58
C THR A 988 11.27 2.59 32.10
N GLY A 989 11.47 2.47 33.41
CA GLY A 989 12.76 2.70 34.06
C GLY A 989 13.28 4.13 33.84
N GLY A 990 12.40 5.11 33.61
CA GLY A 990 12.76 6.42 33.06
C GLY A 990 13.25 7.45 34.09
N ALA A 991 12.57 7.60 35.23
CA ALA A 991 12.85 8.71 36.16
C ALA A 991 14.32 8.82 36.59
N LEU A 992 14.96 7.72 37.00
CA LEU A 992 16.36 7.74 37.42
C LEU A 992 17.32 8.07 36.26
N PRO A 993 17.35 7.33 35.14
CA PRO A 993 18.22 7.65 34.01
C PRO A 993 17.97 9.03 33.42
N TRP A 994 16.73 9.54 33.46
CA TRP A 994 16.40 10.88 32.94
C TRP A 994 16.87 11.96 33.90
N GLY A 995 16.55 11.86 35.19
CA GLY A 995 17.09 12.74 36.23
C GLY A 995 18.62 12.73 36.26
N LEU A 996 19.26 11.56 36.07
CA LEU A 996 20.71 11.41 36.02
C LEU A 996 21.33 11.90 34.69
N HIS A 997 20.64 11.75 33.55
CA HIS A 997 21.05 12.38 32.29
C HIS A 997 20.92 13.89 32.35
N LEU A 998 19.85 14.41 32.95
CA LEU A 998 19.61 15.83 33.11
C LEU A 998 20.62 16.43 34.10
N TYR A 999 20.87 15.76 35.24
CA TYR A 999 21.96 16.07 36.16
C TYR A 999 23.33 16.07 35.47
N HIS A 1000 23.68 15.05 34.67
CA HIS A 1000 24.95 15.04 33.92
C HIS A 1000 24.99 16.12 32.82
N HIS A 1001 23.84 16.53 32.26
CA HIS A 1001 23.74 17.66 31.33
C HIS A 1001 23.99 19.00 32.03
N VAL A 1002 23.33 19.20 33.18
CA VAL A 1002 23.56 20.30 34.14
C VAL A 1002 25.04 20.33 34.57
N LEU A 1003 25.66 19.18 34.83
CA LEU A 1003 27.08 19.06 35.15
C LEU A 1003 27.98 19.53 33.99
N LEU A 1004 27.67 19.08 32.76
CA LEU A 1004 28.40 19.48 31.54
C LEU A 1004 28.30 20.99 31.28
N VAL A 1005 27.08 21.53 31.30
CA VAL A 1005 26.79 22.94 30.97
C VAL A 1005 27.23 23.90 32.09
N LEU A 1006 27.10 23.52 33.37
CA LEU A 1006 27.39 24.42 34.51
C LEU A 1006 28.75 24.21 35.18
N LEU A 1007 29.40 23.05 35.05
CA LEU A 1007 30.64 22.73 35.79
C LEU A 1007 31.89 22.53 34.90
N GLN A 1008 31.77 22.52 33.56
CA GLN A 1008 32.94 22.68 32.67
C GLN A 1008 33.35 24.15 32.45
N GLN A 1009 32.53 25.13 32.87
CA GLN A 1009 32.75 26.58 32.68
C GLN A 1009 33.18 27.44 33.91
N PRO A 1010 33.04 27.04 35.19
CA PRO A 1010 33.46 27.87 36.33
C PRO A 1010 34.96 28.14 36.43
N LEU A 1011 35.77 27.55 35.55
CA LEU A 1011 37.20 27.81 35.40
C LEU A 1011 37.53 29.04 34.51
N LEU A 1012 36.53 29.65 33.86
CA LEU A 1012 36.73 30.79 32.96
C LEU A 1012 35.88 32.05 33.27
N VAL A 1013 34.80 31.93 34.06
CA VAL A 1013 34.02 33.09 34.53
C VAL A 1013 34.29 33.33 36.02
N SER A 1014 34.82 34.50 36.36
CA SER A 1014 35.39 34.79 37.68
C SER A 1014 34.40 34.89 38.85
N GLN A 1015 33.09 34.88 38.57
CA GLN A 1015 32.01 34.72 39.55
C GLN A 1015 30.85 33.93 38.91
N PRO A 1016 30.57 32.67 39.32
CA PRO A 1016 29.32 32.01 38.94
C PRO A 1016 28.13 32.69 39.66
N PRO A 1017 26.98 32.92 38.98
CA PRO A 1017 25.80 33.53 39.61
C PRO A 1017 25.37 32.80 40.90
N PRO A 1018 24.95 33.52 41.97
CA PRO A 1018 24.65 32.91 43.28
C PRO A 1018 23.65 31.75 43.25
N PHE A 1019 22.71 31.76 42.30
CA PHE A 1019 21.74 30.68 42.11
C PHE A 1019 22.37 29.38 41.61
N LEU A 1020 23.44 29.43 40.79
CA LEU A 1020 24.17 28.23 40.37
C LEU A 1020 24.96 27.61 41.53
N ILE A 1021 25.49 28.45 42.43
CA ILE A 1021 26.14 28.00 43.67
C ILE A 1021 25.11 27.34 44.58
N LEU A 1022 23.94 27.97 44.77
CA LEU A 1022 22.85 27.41 45.57
C LEU A 1022 22.35 26.07 45.00
N LEU A 1023 22.21 25.97 43.67
CA LEU A 1023 21.82 24.74 42.98
C LEU A 1023 22.85 23.63 43.20
N SER A 1024 24.13 23.88 42.92
CA SER A 1024 25.18 22.87 43.08
C SER A 1024 25.25 22.40 44.54
N THR A 1025 25.20 23.33 45.50
CA THR A 1025 25.16 23.02 46.94
C THR A 1025 23.94 22.19 47.32
N THR A 1026 22.76 22.46 46.76
CA THR A 1026 21.53 21.71 47.06
C THR A 1026 21.59 20.30 46.48
N LEU A 1027 21.99 20.14 45.22
CA LEU A 1027 22.17 18.83 44.59
C LEU A 1027 23.27 18.00 45.29
N PHE A 1028 24.36 18.63 45.72
CA PHE A 1028 25.44 17.97 46.47
C PHE A 1028 24.98 17.52 47.87
N ARG A 1029 24.13 18.32 48.56
CA ARG A 1029 23.52 17.93 49.85
C ARG A 1029 22.60 16.71 49.70
N VAL A 1030 21.77 16.67 48.67
CA VAL A 1030 20.88 15.52 48.40
C VAL A 1030 21.70 14.26 48.06
N LEU A 1031 22.69 14.37 47.17
CA LEU A 1031 23.52 13.23 46.76
C LEU A 1031 24.43 12.69 47.88
N LEU A 1032 24.86 13.53 48.82
CA LEU A 1032 25.63 13.09 50.00
C LEU A 1032 24.75 12.63 51.18
N GLY A 1033 23.42 12.69 51.07
CA GLY A 1033 22.50 12.28 52.12
C GLY A 1033 22.65 13.07 53.43
N LEU A 1034 23.13 14.32 53.37
CA LEU A 1034 23.42 15.14 54.54
C LEU A 1034 22.11 15.65 55.20
N PRO A 1035 21.81 15.29 56.46
CA PRO A 1035 20.62 15.79 57.15
C PRO A 1035 20.70 17.32 57.38
N SER A 1036 19.53 17.94 57.58
CA SER A 1036 19.32 19.39 57.70
C SER A 1036 19.89 20.05 58.98
N TYR A 1037 21.02 19.58 59.50
CA TYR A 1037 21.60 19.97 60.79
C TYR A 1037 22.74 21.01 60.71
N LEU A 1038 23.04 21.53 59.52
CA LEU A 1038 24.17 22.45 59.27
C LEU A 1038 23.75 23.92 59.02
N GLU A 1039 22.76 24.42 59.75
CA GLU A 1039 22.51 25.87 59.85
C GLU A 1039 23.45 26.58 60.85
N SER A 1040 24.32 25.84 61.56
CA SER A 1040 25.12 26.36 62.68
C SER A 1040 26.58 26.70 62.36
N ASN A 1041 27.04 26.69 61.10
CA ASN A 1041 28.41 27.13 60.75
C ASN A 1041 28.55 27.61 59.28
N PRO A 1042 28.71 28.91 59.00
CA PRO A 1042 28.75 29.47 57.65
C PRO A 1042 30.17 29.50 57.05
N LYS A 1043 30.93 28.41 57.16
CA LYS A 1043 32.35 28.32 56.72
C LYS A 1043 32.78 26.96 56.12
N LEU A 1044 31.83 26.24 55.53
CA LEU A 1044 32.04 24.98 54.80
C LEU A 1044 31.17 24.97 53.53
#